data_AF-A0A2P7QRX2-F1
#
_entry.id   AF-A0A2P7QRX2-F1
#
_cell.length_a   1.000
_cell.length_b   1.000
_cell.length_c   1.000
_cell.angle_alpha   90.00
_cell.angle_beta   90.00
_cell.angle_gamma   90.00
#
_symmetry.space_group_name_H-M   'P 1'
#
loop_
_entity.id
_entity.type
_entity.pdbx_description
1 polymer ?
#
loop_
_entity_poly.entity_id
_entity_poly.type
_entity_poly.pdbx_seq_one_letter_code
_entity_poly.pdbx_strand_id
1 'polypeptide(L)'
;MPSFTSTTAYAVDENSLVTALITATDAEGDPITYSFADFSEVVNVSIAAYYDASKFYIDPRTGIITFNKAPNFEAPDDYGRDGVYDLMIKITDGYETSLQLITITVGNVNEGLYIASNGGGASAFSVAEGQTVATTVVARDFTGSSVTYSITGGYDASRFTIDAATGVLSFVAAPDREAPADFGRNGVYDVVVSATDGAVTDSQTLAITIADVNEAPAIWSNNGAESASVTVAENQSWSFVTIYATDPERNVLTYSIVGGADSALFTINASTGGLAFIAGSNFEAPADTDGDNVYHVVVAASDGSLIDTQALAVTVANVDERPVFTTYNTVPAPIITVAENSLAVATLNAVDPESGAVTYSLAGTDAAKFTIDAASGALSFVAAPDYEVPTDSGANRVYNIEVRASDGALVTSQSLRIEVSDENEGVPTFTSDGGGDHAAISIAENSGNVTTLAAEDSDSGGLVYGIDGGADAHLFEYDSATRALRFRELPDFEQPADADGNGVYEIRVGVTDGFLFDYQTLSITVEDVDDGVAFETEERAFDVAENNVAIGYVQVGPASPREARYEIAGGADAGLFAIDRTSGALSFISKADFENPADADGDNVYDVVVLAADGRSSDTQAISVTVANAFEPVAFEAAQVTYYLPENGLIDVSSTASGGDGPITYSLGGKDAVLFDINSATGSIHLRGAQGSTTLDFEAPSDHDFDNIYRLTLVASADNSTAFQELSLTITNVNEGLAIFSDGGGEVAQLSVAENSRVVTTVQAKDQDGEPARYYIAGGADASRFTIDVNSGVLQFVTAPDFETPRDANGDNVYDVTVVATDGAFEDIQALSIQVKDVAEGGAVLYGTSASETFSPSASRRTTEGADSVYAREGHDTIYGVGGDDLLYGEGGDDVLIGGAGVDRLSGGLGADLFVFQSVGDSRLGAADLITDFVRSQGDRIHLGSIDANTKLSGDQAFKFIGSQSFTSTPGQLRVETSGGNTTIYGDVDGNGLADLQIVAQGQIPLMSSDFIL
;
A
#
# COMPACT_ATOMS: atom_id res chain seq x y z
N MET A 1 77.25 94.40 76.91
CA MET A 1 76.05 94.64 76.07
C MET A 1 76.18 93.79 74.81
N PRO A 2 75.24 92.87 74.58
CA PRO A 2 75.37 91.85 73.55
C PRO A 2 75.12 92.43 72.16
N SER A 3 75.88 91.95 71.18
CA SER A 3 75.84 92.40 69.78
C SER A 3 75.69 91.22 68.83
N PHE A 4 74.79 91.33 67.85
CA PHE A 4 74.63 90.31 66.82
C PHE A 4 75.84 90.28 65.88
N THR A 5 76.23 89.06 65.49
CA THR A 5 77.29 88.79 64.49
C THR A 5 76.78 88.00 63.29
N SER A 6 75.55 87.49 63.35
CA SER A 6 74.85 86.83 62.25
C SER A 6 74.32 87.80 61.17
N THR A 7 73.98 87.25 60.01
CA THR A 7 73.29 87.97 58.92
C THR A 7 71.82 88.23 59.25
N THR A 8 71.20 89.18 58.56
CA THR A 8 69.78 89.55 58.73
C THR A 8 68.83 88.83 57.77
N ALA A 9 69.32 87.92 56.92
CA ALA A 9 68.52 87.22 55.92
C ALA A 9 69.02 85.78 55.75
N TYR A 10 68.07 84.86 55.59
CA TYR A 10 68.26 83.42 55.39
C TYR A 10 67.27 82.91 54.34
N ALA A 11 67.59 81.78 53.70
CA ALA A 11 66.71 81.10 52.76
C ALA A 11 66.66 79.61 53.08
N VAL A 12 65.52 78.98 52.81
CA VAL A 12 65.21 77.60 53.16
C VAL A 12 64.25 77.02 52.13
N ASP A 13 64.47 75.79 51.69
CA ASP A 13 63.51 75.13 50.80
C ASP A 13 62.28 74.68 51.60
N GLU A 14 61.12 74.61 50.94
CA GLU A 14 59.91 74.09 51.55
C GLU A 14 60.06 72.62 52.00
N ASN A 15 59.13 72.15 52.83
CA ASN A 15 59.18 70.83 53.47
C ASN A 15 60.40 70.62 54.43
N SER A 16 61.25 71.63 54.66
CA SER A 16 62.36 71.63 55.63
C SER A 16 62.00 72.24 57.00
N LEU A 17 62.64 71.76 58.08
CA LEU A 17 62.36 72.20 59.47
C LEU A 17 63.45 73.06 60.13
N VAL A 18 64.69 73.05 59.64
CA VAL A 18 65.83 73.76 60.27
C VAL A 18 66.26 74.91 59.37
N THR A 19 66.41 76.11 59.93
CA THR A 19 66.27 77.33 59.11
C THR A 19 67.41 78.33 59.24
N ALA A 20 67.81 78.68 60.46
CA ALA A 20 68.84 79.68 60.69
C ALA A 20 69.65 79.41 61.96
N LEU A 21 70.88 79.94 62.00
CA LEU A 21 71.71 80.01 63.21
C LEU A 21 72.01 81.48 63.47
N ILE A 22 71.48 82.01 64.57
CA ILE A 22 71.76 83.35 65.07
C ILE A 22 72.99 83.29 65.96
N THR A 23 73.92 84.23 65.78
CA THR A 23 75.14 84.31 66.59
C THR A 23 75.30 85.72 67.13
N ALA A 24 75.80 85.82 68.36
CA ALA A 24 76.07 87.07 69.02
C ALA A 24 77.33 87.00 69.87
N THR A 25 77.91 88.16 70.16
CA THR A 25 79.08 88.33 71.04
C THR A 25 78.84 89.45 72.04
N ASP A 26 79.27 89.22 73.27
CA ASP A 26 79.36 90.23 74.31
C ASP A 26 80.83 90.57 74.58
N ALA A 27 81.12 91.84 74.90
CA ALA A 27 82.50 92.34 75.04
C ALA A 27 83.12 92.00 76.40
N GLU A 28 82.28 91.79 77.42
CA GLU A 28 82.67 91.43 78.77
C GLU A 28 82.82 89.90 78.92
N GLY A 29 82.17 89.14 78.05
CA GLY A 29 82.27 87.68 77.92
C GLY A 29 81.16 86.90 78.62
N ASP A 30 80.06 87.57 78.96
CA ASP A 30 78.93 86.97 79.67
C ASP A 30 78.08 86.06 78.76
N PRO A 31 77.40 85.02 79.31
CA PRO A 31 76.62 84.07 78.51
C PRO A 31 75.38 84.71 77.87
N ILE A 32 75.32 84.69 76.53
CA ILE A 32 74.18 85.24 75.79
C ILE A 32 73.03 84.24 75.73
N THR A 33 71.82 84.72 76.06
CA THR A 33 70.56 84.01 75.85
C THR A 33 69.81 84.59 74.65
N TYR A 34 69.27 83.71 73.79
CA TYR A 34 68.48 84.08 72.61
C TYR A 34 66.98 83.90 72.88
N SER A 35 66.14 84.80 72.39
CA SER A 35 64.67 84.63 72.36
C SER A 35 64.06 85.39 71.18
N PHE A 36 62.80 85.14 70.88
CA PHE A 36 61.99 86.13 70.16
C PHE A 36 61.71 87.32 71.08
N ALA A 37 61.52 88.50 70.51
CA ALA A 37 61.16 89.70 71.25
C ALA A 37 59.65 89.75 71.57
N ASP A 38 59.29 90.26 72.75
CA ASP A 38 57.89 90.30 73.18
C ASP A 38 57.08 91.39 72.45
N PHE A 39 55.74 91.28 72.46
CA PHE A 39 54.85 92.24 71.76
C PHE A 39 55.17 93.72 72.09
N SER A 40 55.44 94.02 73.35
CA SER A 40 55.80 95.37 73.82
C SER A 40 57.13 95.89 73.28
N GLU A 41 58.00 95.01 72.78
CA GLU A 41 59.33 95.34 72.25
C GLU A 41 59.31 95.49 70.71
N VAL A 42 58.34 94.87 70.03
CA VAL A 42 58.28 94.80 68.55
C VAL A 42 57.23 95.71 67.89
N VAL A 43 56.22 96.20 68.63
CA VAL A 43 55.12 97.04 68.09
C VAL A 43 55.58 98.30 67.35
N ASN A 44 56.75 98.84 67.69
CA ASN A 44 57.33 100.02 67.04
C ASN A 44 58.32 99.68 65.90
N VAL A 45 58.47 98.39 65.53
CA VAL A 45 59.54 97.91 64.63
C VAL A 45 59.02 96.98 63.52
N SER A 46 58.28 95.91 63.83
CA SER A 46 57.55 95.09 62.84
C SER A 46 56.42 94.31 63.52
N ILE A 47 55.21 94.38 62.95
CA ILE A 47 54.06 93.58 63.39
C ILE A 47 54.10 92.16 62.81
N ALA A 48 54.61 92.00 61.58
CA ALA A 48 54.81 90.70 60.95
C ALA A 48 55.70 89.81 61.83
N ALA A 49 56.82 90.37 62.27
CA ALA A 49 57.79 89.74 63.16
C ALA A 49 57.21 89.16 64.47
N TYR A 50 56.07 89.67 64.94
CA TYR A 50 55.40 89.13 66.13
C TYR A 50 54.55 87.90 65.80
N TYR A 51 53.81 87.94 64.70
CA TYR A 51 52.93 86.83 64.29
C TYR A 51 53.73 85.67 63.73
N ASP A 52 54.76 85.94 62.93
CA ASP A 52 55.66 84.94 62.35
C ASP A 52 56.47 84.20 63.41
N ALA A 53 56.88 84.87 64.50
CA ALA A 53 57.59 84.21 65.61
C ALA A 53 56.83 83.01 66.21
N SER A 54 55.50 82.97 66.10
CA SER A 54 54.69 81.82 66.54
C SER A 54 54.91 80.54 65.70
N LYS A 55 55.48 80.68 64.50
CA LYS A 55 55.77 79.60 63.56
C LYS A 55 57.09 78.91 63.80
N PHE A 56 57.92 79.46 64.70
CA PHE A 56 59.27 78.98 64.95
C PHE A 56 59.49 78.65 66.44
N TYR A 57 60.58 77.93 66.66
CA TYR A 57 61.26 77.78 67.93
C TYR A 57 62.69 78.32 67.76
N ILE A 58 63.19 79.04 68.77
CA ILE A 58 64.61 79.40 68.87
C ILE A 58 65.19 78.74 70.13
N ASP A 59 66.29 78.02 69.96
CA ASP A 59 67.03 77.46 71.10
C ASP A 59 67.72 78.61 71.86
N PRO A 60 67.36 78.84 73.14
CA PRO A 60 67.85 80.00 73.88
C PRO A 60 69.34 79.93 74.23
N ARG A 61 70.01 78.79 74.02
CA ARG A 61 71.45 78.60 74.28
C ARG A 61 72.29 78.58 73.01
N THR A 62 71.74 78.08 71.90
CA THR A 62 72.49 77.90 70.66
C THR A 62 72.14 78.91 69.56
N GLY A 63 71.01 79.60 69.66
CA GLY A 63 70.55 80.55 68.64
C GLY A 63 70.02 79.90 67.37
N ILE A 64 69.86 78.56 67.35
CA ILE A 64 69.27 77.85 66.21
C ILE A 64 67.77 78.13 66.15
N ILE A 65 67.29 78.52 64.96
CA ILE A 65 65.88 78.72 64.63
C ILE A 65 65.39 77.53 63.79
N THR A 66 64.27 76.95 64.20
CA THR A 66 63.57 75.85 63.51
C THR A 66 62.10 76.17 63.35
N PHE A 67 61.48 75.78 62.23
CA PHE A 67 60.03 75.82 62.08
C PHE A 67 59.33 74.82 63.01
N ASN A 68 58.15 75.19 63.50
CA ASN A 68 57.25 74.32 64.27
C ASN A 68 56.49 73.33 63.37
N LYS A 69 56.28 73.70 62.10
CA LYS A 69 55.77 72.86 61.01
C LYS A 69 56.52 73.28 59.74
N ALA A 70 56.98 72.33 58.94
CA ALA A 70 57.67 72.65 57.69
C ALA A 70 56.78 73.54 56.80
N PRO A 71 57.35 74.60 56.19
CA PRO A 71 56.60 75.51 55.34
C PRO A 71 56.25 74.80 54.03
N ASN A 72 55.21 75.29 53.36
CA ASN A 72 54.82 74.90 52.01
C ASN A 72 54.67 76.18 51.18
N PHE A 73 55.22 76.18 49.97
CA PHE A 73 55.34 77.35 49.11
C PHE A 73 54.00 77.72 48.43
N GLU A 74 53.17 76.74 48.10
CA GLU A 74 51.86 76.93 47.45
C GLU A 74 50.81 77.44 48.44
N ALA A 75 51.00 77.19 49.73
CA ALA A 75 50.14 77.66 50.82
C ALA A 75 50.94 78.21 52.01
N PRO A 76 51.63 79.36 51.85
CA PRO A 76 52.43 79.96 52.91
C PRO A 76 51.57 80.33 54.13
N ASP A 77 52.13 80.15 55.32
CA ASP A 77 51.42 80.34 56.59
C ASP A 77 51.94 81.53 57.44
N ASP A 78 52.83 82.34 56.84
CA ASP A 78 53.37 83.61 57.34
C ASP A 78 52.33 84.75 57.44
N TYR A 79 52.75 85.85 58.05
CA TYR A 79 52.03 87.12 58.10
C TYR A 79 52.17 87.89 56.77
N GLY A 80 51.39 87.47 55.78
CA GLY A 80 51.36 88.08 54.45
C GLY A 80 50.90 87.09 53.39
N ARG A 81 51.26 85.82 53.61
CA ARG A 81 51.20 84.69 52.69
C ARG A 81 52.05 84.89 51.45
N ASP A 82 53.23 85.48 51.62
CA ASP A 82 54.20 85.71 50.53
C ASP A 82 55.43 84.81 50.60
N GLY A 83 55.51 83.91 51.59
CA GLY A 83 56.64 83.00 51.75
C GLY A 83 57.86 83.63 52.42
N VAL A 84 57.73 84.86 52.96
CA VAL A 84 58.77 85.54 53.73
C VAL A 84 58.33 85.70 55.19
N TYR A 85 59.08 85.11 56.11
CA TYR A 85 58.84 85.22 57.54
C TYR A 85 59.79 86.26 58.15
N ASP A 86 59.22 87.29 58.77
CA ASP A 86 59.95 88.28 59.58
C ASP A 86 60.16 87.73 61.00
N LEU A 87 61.32 87.94 61.63
CA LEU A 87 61.57 87.52 63.01
C LEU A 87 62.40 88.56 63.76
N MET A 88 61.83 89.14 64.84
CA MET A 88 62.59 90.02 65.72
C MET A 88 63.25 89.19 66.82
N ILE A 89 64.56 89.00 66.68
CA ILE A 89 65.35 88.25 67.66
C ILE A 89 65.86 89.20 68.73
N LYS A 90 65.84 88.72 69.97
CA LYS A 90 66.37 89.36 71.17
C LYS A 90 67.54 88.56 71.71
N ILE A 91 68.61 89.26 72.04
CA ILE A 91 69.76 88.71 72.77
C ILE A 91 69.94 89.48 74.07
N THR A 92 70.32 88.77 75.13
CA THR A 92 70.63 89.35 76.44
C THR A 92 71.79 88.65 77.12
N ASP A 93 72.64 89.43 77.80
CA ASP A 93 73.69 88.96 78.73
C ASP A 93 73.15 88.80 80.18
N GLY A 94 71.87 89.11 80.41
CA GLY A 94 71.23 89.14 81.72
C GLY A 94 71.13 90.54 82.34
N TYR A 95 71.78 91.55 81.76
CA TYR A 95 71.78 92.94 82.21
C TYR A 95 71.30 93.91 81.13
N GLU A 96 71.79 93.75 79.90
CA GLU A 96 71.46 94.54 78.72
C GLU A 96 70.79 93.68 77.65
N THR A 97 70.08 94.33 76.72
CA THR A 97 69.39 93.66 75.61
C THR A 97 69.69 94.32 74.27
N SER A 98 69.68 93.53 73.20
CA SER A 98 69.77 94.02 71.83
C SER A 98 68.76 93.28 70.94
N LEU A 99 68.25 93.97 69.93
CA LEU A 99 67.21 93.48 69.01
C LEU A 99 67.68 93.56 67.56
N GLN A 100 67.37 92.55 66.76
CA GLN A 100 67.64 92.54 65.31
C GLN A 100 66.49 91.84 64.55
N LEU A 101 66.05 92.48 63.46
CA LEU A 101 65.12 91.86 62.51
C LEU A 101 65.90 90.90 61.59
N ILE A 102 65.41 89.67 61.50
CA ILE A 102 65.89 88.61 60.63
C ILE A 102 64.76 88.27 59.66
N THR A 103 65.07 88.01 58.39
CA THR A 103 64.12 87.53 57.38
C THR A 103 64.47 86.10 56.94
N ILE A 104 63.44 85.30 56.67
CA ILE A 104 63.55 83.92 56.17
C ILE A 104 62.66 83.80 54.94
N THR A 105 63.22 83.46 53.79
CA THR A 105 62.45 83.23 52.55
C THR A 105 62.37 81.74 52.22
N VAL A 106 61.16 81.25 51.91
CA VAL A 106 60.90 79.87 51.49
C VAL A 106 61.06 79.71 49.97
N GLY A 107 61.79 78.68 49.54
CA GLY A 107 61.93 78.27 48.15
C GLY A 107 60.99 77.11 47.77
N ASN A 108 60.50 77.12 46.52
CA ASN A 108 59.65 76.08 45.94
C ASN A 108 60.43 74.79 45.61
N VAL A 109 59.80 73.62 45.79
CA VAL A 109 60.29 72.31 45.37
C VAL A 109 59.22 71.60 44.53
N ASN A 110 59.60 71.01 43.39
CA ASN A 110 58.65 70.38 42.45
C ASN A 110 58.14 69.00 42.93
N GLU A 111 56.82 68.80 42.91
CA GLU A 111 56.12 67.65 43.51
C GLU A 111 55.38 66.71 42.50
N GLY A 112 55.39 67.01 41.19
CA GLY A 112 55.19 66.02 40.11
C GLY A 112 53.79 65.85 39.47
N LEU A 113 53.78 65.15 38.33
CA LEU A 113 52.64 64.88 37.42
C LEU A 113 52.21 63.40 37.50
N TYR A 114 50.91 63.10 37.43
CA TYR A 114 50.41 61.72 37.29
C TYR A 114 49.06 61.59 36.53
N ILE A 115 48.80 60.43 35.94
CA ILE A 115 47.52 60.08 35.29
C ILE A 115 46.48 59.71 36.36
N ALA A 116 45.33 60.38 36.32
CA ALA A 116 44.28 60.32 37.34
C ALA A 116 42.91 59.79 36.83
N SER A 117 42.69 59.76 35.51
CA SER A 117 41.67 58.90 34.91
C SER A 117 41.98 57.44 35.24
N ASN A 118 40.95 56.59 35.30
CA ASN A 118 41.09 55.13 35.41
C ASN A 118 42.15 54.60 36.41
N GLY A 119 42.43 55.36 37.46
CA GLY A 119 42.87 54.88 38.77
C GLY A 119 44.33 54.45 38.96
N GLY A 120 45.23 54.63 37.98
CA GLY A 120 46.65 54.27 38.15
C GLY A 120 46.90 52.78 38.43
N GLY A 121 46.01 51.91 37.94
CA GLY A 121 46.06 50.46 38.14
C GLY A 121 45.21 49.72 37.10
N ALA A 122 45.18 48.38 37.20
CA ALA A 122 44.45 47.52 36.27
C ALA A 122 42.93 47.55 36.50
N SER A 123 42.30 48.68 36.19
CA SER A 123 40.84 48.83 36.14
C SER A 123 40.36 48.51 34.73
N ALA A 124 40.02 47.24 34.48
CA ALA A 124 39.33 46.84 33.26
C ALA A 124 37.99 47.57 33.17
N PHE A 125 37.72 48.20 32.03
CA PHE A 125 36.43 48.76 31.68
C PHE A 125 36.09 48.29 30.27
N SER A 126 34.80 48.07 30.00
CA SER A 126 34.32 47.67 28.69
C SER A 126 33.78 48.83 27.89
N VAL A 127 33.88 48.73 26.56
CA VAL A 127 33.31 49.65 25.59
C VAL A 127 32.41 48.84 24.67
N ALA A 128 31.18 49.30 24.43
CA ALA A 128 30.29 48.68 23.46
C ALA A 128 30.88 48.80 22.05
N GLU A 129 30.70 47.77 21.22
CA GLU A 129 31.18 47.79 19.84
C GLU A 129 30.47 48.80 18.93
N GLY A 130 30.98 48.95 17.70
CA GLY A 130 30.53 49.99 16.77
C GLY A 130 30.93 51.42 17.17
N GLN A 131 31.46 51.65 18.38
CA GLN A 131 31.85 52.97 18.89
C GLN A 131 33.33 53.26 18.69
N THR A 132 33.67 54.46 18.19
CA THR A 132 35.07 54.85 17.98
C THR A 132 35.74 55.50 19.19
N VAL A 133 35.00 56.07 20.15
CA VAL A 133 35.59 56.66 21.36
C VAL A 133 35.72 55.59 22.44
N ALA A 134 36.95 55.32 22.89
CA ALA A 134 37.21 54.33 23.92
C ALA A 134 37.10 54.91 25.33
N THR A 135 37.84 56.00 25.61
CA THR A 135 37.80 56.69 26.92
C THR A 135 38.45 58.08 26.83
N THR A 136 38.50 58.82 27.93
CA THR A 136 39.30 60.05 28.04
C THR A 136 40.36 59.89 29.13
N VAL A 137 41.63 59.96 28.73
CA VAL A 137 42.79 59.99 29.63
C VAL A 137 42.86 61.38 30.27
N VAL A 138 43.00 61.44 31.59
CA VAL A 138 43.02 62.68 32.36
C VAL A 138 44.18 62.61 33.35
N ALA A 139 45.09 63.57 33.29
CA ALA A 139 46.18 63.70 34.25
C ALA A 139 45.98 64.89 35.19
N ARG A 140 46.69 64.85 36.33
CA ARG A 140 46.75 65.93 37.32
C ARG A 140 48.19 66.40 37.43
N ASP A 141 48.35 67.70 37.25
CA ASP A 141 49.58 68.46 37.47
C ASP A 141 49.33 69.46 38.59
N PHE A 142 50.22 69.52 39.58
CA PHE A 142 50.16 70.48 40.68
C PHE A 142 50.89 71.80 40.38
N THR A 143 51.72 71.85 39.35
CA THR A 143 52.45 73.07 38.92
C THR A 143 51.58 74.02 38.08
N GLY A 144 50.46 73.54 37.54
CA GLY A 144 49.56 74.32 36.68
C GLY A 144 50.05 74.50 35.24
N SER A 145 51.00 73.68 34.81
CA SER A 145 51.53 73.61 33.44
C SER A 145 50.52 72.94 32.50
N SER A 146 50.70 73.13 31.19
CA SER A 146 49.86 72.50 30.18
C SER A 146 50.28 71.04 29.97
N VAL A 147 49.42 70.10 30.33
CA VAL A 147 49.64 68.67 30.09
C VAL A 147 49.34 68.31 28.63
N THR A 148 50.16 67.44 28.06
CA THR A 148 49.96 66.84 26.73
C THR A 148 49.93 65.32 26.80
N TYR A 149 49.07 64.69 25.98
CA TYR A 149 48.81 63.25 25.97
C TYR A 149 49.36 62.57 24.72
N SER A 150 49.78 61.31 24.84
CA SER A 150 50.31 60.50 23.73
C SER A 150 50.08 59.01 23.94
N ILE A 151 50.10 58.22 22.86
CA ILE A 151 50.18 56.76 22.90
C ILE A 151 51.66 56.39 22.76
N THR A 152 52.16 55.55 23.66
CA THR A 152 53.60 55.24 23.80
C THR A 152 53.93 53.76 23.67
N GLY A 153 52.93 52.87 23.62
CA GLY A 153 53.11 51.44 23.43
C GLY A 153 51.82 50.64 23.54
N GLY A 154 51.94 49.34 23.82
CA GLY A 154 50.85 48.36 23.78
C GLY A 154 50.85 47.58 22.46
N TYR A 155 50.27 46.38 22.47
CA TYR A 155 50.21 45.53 21.27
C TYR A 155 49.27 46.11 20.21
N ASP A 156 48.21 46.81 20.64
CA ASP A 156 47.19 47.41 19.79
C ASP A 156 47.39 48.91 19.54
N ALA A 157 48.54 49.46 19.90
CA ALA A 157 48.83 50.91 19.81
C ALA A 157 48.48 51.55 18.46
N SER A 158 48.71 50.83 17.36
CA SER A 158 48.42 51.29 15.99
C SER A 158 46.93 51.38 15.64
N ARG A 159 46.07 50.80 16.49
CA ARG A 159 44.61 50.81 16.37
C ARG A 159 43.96 51.96 17.11
N PHE A 160 44.73 52.81 17.80
CA PHE A 160 44.23 53.96 18.54
C PHE A 160 44.82 55.28 18.06
N THR A 161 44.09 56.35 18.34
CA THR A 161 44.53 57.75 18.30
C THR A 161 44.21 58.38 19.65
N ILE A 162 45.02 59.36 20.06
CA ILE A 162 44.72 60.17 21.24
C ILE A 162 44.82 61.65 20.88
N ASP A 163 43.82 62.43 21.26
CA ASP A 163 43.89 63.88 21.13
C ASP A 163 44.87 64.43 22.19
N ALA A 164 45.95 65.05 21.73
CA ALA A 164 47.07 65.43 22.58
C ALA A 164 46.75 66.54 23.59
N ALA A 165 45.64 67.28 23.44
CA ALA A 165 45.24 68.38 24.32
C ALA A 165 44.12 68.00 25.30
N THR A 166 43.24 67.08 24.90
CA THR A 166 42.04 66.67 25.66
C THR A 166 42.14 65.27 26.25
N GLY A 167 43.09 64.44 25.77
CA GLY A 167 43.30 63.07 26.23
C GLY A 167 42.25 62.06 25.74
N VAL A 168 41.34 62.45 24.84
CA VAL A 168 40.34 61.55 24.26
C VAL A 168 41.05 60.46 23.45
N LEU A 169 40.93 59.21 23.91
CA LEU A 169 41.47 58.01 23.28
C LEU A 169 40.37 57.35 22.44
N SER A 170 40.62 57.20 21.15
CA SER A 170 39.67 56.67 20.17
C SER A 170 40.29 55.57 19.32
N PHE A 171 39.53 54.54 19.01
CA PHE A 171 39.88 53.56 17.99
C PHE A 171 39.94 54.21 16.60
N VAL A 172 40.86 53.73 15.74
CA VAL A 172 41.04 54.17 14.34
C VAL A 172 39.90 53.68 13.46
N ALA A 173 39.41 52.48 13.73
CA ALA A 173 38.17 51.90 13.20
C ALA A 173 37.39 51.37 14.39
N ALA A 174 36.06 51.46 14.37
CA ALA A 174 35.24 50.92 15.45
C ALA A 174 35.57 49.43 15.67
N PRO A 175 35.66 48.97 16.92
CA PRO A 175 35.82 47.56 17.21
C PRO A 175 34.51 46.83 16.88
N ASP A 176 34.69 45.54 16.61
CA ASP A 176 33.72 44.52 16.26
C ASP A 176 34.19 43.28 17.06
N ARG A 177 33.28 42.66 17.81
CA ARG A 177 33.54 41.59 18.78
C ARG A 177 33.44 40.21 18.13
N GLU A 178 32.63 40.07 17.08
CA GLU A 178 32.44 38.83 16.34
C GLU A 178 33.56 38.64 15.31
N ALA A 179 34.21 39.73 14.90
CA ALA A 179 35.45 39.79 14.16
C ALA A 179 36.56 40.59 14.90
N PRO A 180 37.06 40.12 16.06
CA PRO A 180 38.06 40.85 16.85
C PRO A 180 39.32 41.13 16.04
N ALA A 181 39.67 42.41 15.98
CA ALA A 181 40.81 42.89 15.22
C ALA A 181 42.09 43.01 16.08
N ASP A 182 41.98 42.91 17.40
CA ASP A 182 43.07 43.03 18.38
C ASP A 182 44.23 42.05 18.15
N PHE A 183 45.37 42.34 18.79
CA PHE A 183 46.51 41.43 18.83
C PHE A 183 46.23 40.22 19.74
N GLY A 184 45.72 39.16 19.13
CA GLY A 184 45.34 37.93 19.82
C GLY A 184 43.96 37.44 19.41
N ARG A 185 43.15 38.34 18.84
CA ARG A 185 41.75 38.15 18.44
C ARG A 185 40.87 37.68 19.61
N ASN A 186 41.05 38.30 20.77
CA ASN A 186 40.38 37.91 22.02
C ASN A 186 39.34 38.95 22.51
N GLY A 187 39.13 40.05 21.77
CA GLY A 187 38.20 41.11 22.15
C GLY A 187 38.73 42.05 23.25
N VAL A 188 40.04 42.01 23.54
CA VAL A 188 40.71 42.87 24.53
C VAL A 188 41.87 43.61 23.87
N TYR A 189 41.77 44.94 23.83
CA TYR A 189 42.76 45.79 23.17
C TYR A 189 43.75 46.36 24.19
N ASP A 190 45.04 46.08 24.01
CA ASP A 190 46.13 46.48 24.91
C ASP A 190 46.88 47.72 24.38
N VAL A 191 46.70 48.87 25.04
CA VAL A 191 47.31 50.16 24.66
C VAL A 191 47.98 50.86 25.85
N VAL A 192 49.16 51.43 25.65
CA VAL A 192 49.89 52.22 26.67
C VAL A 192 49.81 53.70 26.30
N VAL A 193 49.29 54.50 27.22
CA VAL A 193 49.14 55.96 27.11
C VAL A 193 50.06 56.68 28.08
N SER A 194 50.48 57.89 27.74
CA SER A 194 51.34 58.73 28.57
C SER A 194 50.88 60.18 28.59
N ALA A 195 51.12 60.85 29.71
CA ALA A 195 50.88 62.28 29.91
C ALA A 195 52.18 62.99 30.33
N THR A 196 52.45 64.18 29.81
CA THR A 196 53.63 64.99 30.15
C THR A 196 53.33 66.48 30.22
N ASP A 197 53.94 67.17 31.19
CA ASP A 197 53.96 68.63 31.37
C ASP A 197 55.20 69.28 30.72
N GLY A 198 56.08 68.48 30.10
CA GLY A 198 57.37 68.89 29.53
C GLY A 198 58.58 68.74 30.46
N ALA A 199 58.37 68.44 31.75
CA ALA A 199 59.42 68.18 32.74
C ALA A 199 59.36 66.74 33.29
N VAL A 200 58.16 66.20 33.49
CA VAL A 200 57.86 64.86 34.00
C VAL A 200 56.92 64.15 33.01
N THR A 201 56.97 62.82 32.98
CA THR A 201 56.06 61.98 32.19
C THR A 201 55.57 60.83 33.05
N ASP A 202 54.26 60.59 33.04
CA ASP A 202 53.63 59.40 33.62
C ASP A 202 53.00 58.53 32.51
N SER A 203 52.85 57.23 32.74
CA SER A 203 52.41 56.26 31.72
C SER A 203 51.58 55.11 32.30
N GLN A 204 50.53 54.71 31.58
CA GLN A 204 49.56 53.71 32.01
C GLN A 204 49.24 52.72 30.88
N THR A 205 49.27 51.41 31.18
CA THR A 205 48.72 50.37 30.31
C THR A 205 47.21 50.23 30.54
N LEU A 206 46.45 50.18 29.44
CA LEU A 206 45.01 49.99 29.40
C LEU A 206 44.70 48.68 28.65
N ALA A 207 43.87 47.84 29.25
CA ALA A 207 43.27 46.68 28.60
C ALA A 207 41.76 46.97 28.45
N ILE A 208 41.29 47.10 27.22
CA ILE A 208 39.94 47.57 26.88
C ILE A 208 39.16 46.41 26.29
N THR A 209 38.20 45.87 27.05
CA THR A 209 37.36 44.75 26.62
C THR A 209 36.19 45.26 25.79
N ILE A 210 35.90 44.63 24.66
CA ILE A 210 34.73 44.96 23.85
C ILE A 210 33.50 44.24 24.40
N ALA A 211 32.42 44.99 24.59
CA ALA A 211 31.14 44.47 25.02
C ALA A 211 30.19 44.31 23.83
N ASP A 212 29.62 43.10 23.79
CA ASP A 212 28.60 42.59 22.89
C ASP A 212 27.42 43.57 22.74
N VAL A 213 27.02 43.84 21.49
CA VAL A 213 25.80 44.58 21.16
C VAL A 213 25.01 43.77 20.14
N ASN A 214 23.86 43.25 20.54
CA ASN A 214 23.05 42.39 19.69
C ASN A 214 22.72 43.07 18.35
N GLU A 215 23.18 42.49 17.24
CA GLU A 215 22.89 42.93 15.87
C GLU A 215 21.58 42.29 15.37
N ALA A 216 21.07 42.76 14.23
CA ALA A 216 19.96 42.05 13.58
C ALA A 216 20.51 40.85 12.78
N PRO A 217 19.79 39.71 12.72
CA PRO A 217 20.12 38.65 11.77
C PRO A 217 20.07 39.20 10.35
N ALA A 218 20.82 38.59 9.43
CA ALA A 218 20.83 38.96 8.01
C ALA A 218 20.32 37.79 7.15
N ILE A 219 19.28 38.02 6.35
CA ILE A 219 18.78 37.05 5.38
C ILE A 219 19.73 37.00 4.17
N TRP A 220 20.19 35.80 3.81
CA TRP A 220 21.12 35.54 2.71
C TRP A 220 20.52 34.70 1.57
N SER A 221 19.30 34.18 1.71
CA SER A 221 18.54 33.66 0.57
C SER A 221 18.54 34.67 -0.57
N ASN A 222 18.61 34.18 -1.81
CA ASN A 222 18.63 34.98 -3.05
C ASN A 222 19.61 36.17 -3.01
N ASN A 223 20.84 35.93 -2.51
CA ASN A 223 21.93 36.90 -2.36
C ASN A 223 21.65 38.06 -1.39
N GLY A 224 20.71 37.90 -0.45
CA GLY A 224 20.40 38.91 0.57
C GLY A 224 19.80 40.21 0.03
N ALA A 225 19.06 40.13 -1.09
CA ALA A 225 18.32 41.28 -1.60
C ALA A 225 17.07 41.57 -0.75
N GLU A 226 16.74 42.84 -0.52
CA GLU A 226 15.48 43.28 0.13
C GLU A 226 14.23 42.76 -0.59
N SER A 227 14.34 42.49 -1.89
CA SER A 227 13.28 41.90 -2.71
C SER A 227 13.88 40.95 -3.75
N ALA A 228 13.25 39.80 -3.95
CA ALA A 228 13.62 38.85 -4.99
C ALA A 228 12.42 38.16 -5.62
N SER A 229 12.65 37.58 -6.80
CA SER A 229 11.70 36.70 -7.48
C SER A 229 12.21 35.28 -7.48
N VAL A 230 11.33 34.32 -7.23
CA VAL A 230 11.59 32.89 -7.41
C VAL A 230 10.56 32.33 -8.37
N THR A 231 10.96 31.43 -9.26
CA THR A 231 10.04 30.71 -10.13
C THR A 231 9.94 29.26 -9.66
N VAL A 232 8.72 28.76 -9.53
CA VAL A 232 8.40 27.39 -9.14
C VAL A 232 7.47 26.79 -10.18
N ALA A 233 7.57 25.48 -10.42
CA ALA A 233 6.54 24.79 -11.17
C ALA A 233 5.25 24.72 -10.34
N GLU A 234 4.11 24.62 -11.01
CA GLU A 234 2.84 24.37 -10.33
C GLU A 234 2.73 22.97 -9.73
N ASN A 235 1.60 22.70 -9.07
CA ASN A 235 1.26 21.45 -8.38
C ASN A 235 2.28 21.03 -7.29
N GLN A 236 3.19 21.92 -6.90
CA GLN A 236 4.13 21.71 -5.79
C GLN A 236 3.47 22.03 -4.44
N SER A 237 3.36 21.00 -3.59
CA SER A 237 2.79 21.10 -2.23
C SER A 237 3.84 21.07 -1.11
N TRP A 238 5.13 21.13 -1.46
CA TRP A 238 6.26 20.99 -0.54
C TRP A 238 7.00 22.33 -0.36
N SER A 239 8.04 22.34 0.48
CA SER A 239 8.92 23.51 0.65
C SER A 239 9.69 23.80 -0.63
N PHE A 240 9.24 24.78 -1.41
CA PHE A 240 9.82 25.14 -2.71
C PHE A 240 10.97 26.17 -2.58
N VAL A 241 11.05 26.90 -1.47
CA VAL A 241 12.12 27.84 -1.12
C VAL A 241 12.48 27.65 0.34
N THR A 242 13.77 27.71 0.68
CA THR A 242 14.24 27.77 2.07
C THR A 242 14.83 29.15 2.34
N ILE A 243 14.25 29.87 3.29
CA ILE A 243 14.79 31.14 3.79
C ILE A 243 16.00 30.82 4.66
N TYR A 244 17.14 31.40 4.32
CA TYR A 244 18.39 31.21 5.04
C TYR A 244 18.87 32.54 5.58
N ALA A 245 19.15 32.60 6.87
CA ALA A 245 19.69 33.77 7.55
C ALA A 245 20.88 33.39 8.44
N THR A 246 21.74 34.36 8.72
CA THR A 246 22.83 34.23 9.70
C THR A 246 22.78 35.36 10.70
N ASP A 247 23.16 35.06 11.92
CA ASP A 247 23.25 36.00 13.03
C ASP A 247 24.72 36.17 13.43
N PRO A 248 25.27 37.38 13.61
CA PRO A 248 26.68 37.57 13.95
C PRO A 248 27.06 36.89 15.27
N GLU A 249 26.21 37.05 16.30
CA GLU A 249 26.32 36.42 17.62
C GLU A 249 26.02 34.92 17.60
N ARG A 250 25.48 34.42 16.48
CA ARG A 250 25.07 33.03 16.21
C ARG A 250 23.88 32.58 17.07
N ASN A 251 22.95 33.48 17.35
CA ASN A 251 21.72 33.16 18.04
C ASN A 251 20.86 32.17 17.25
N VAL A 252 20.00 31.43 17.96
CA VAL A 252 19.06 30.49 17.33
C VAL A 252 17.96 31.29 16.64
N LEU A 253 17.89 31.19 15.32
CA LEU A 253 16.94 31.94 14.52
C LEU A 253 15.57 31.27 14.41
N THR A 254 14.54 32.11 14.34
CA THR A 254 13.16 31.75 14.09
C THR A 254 12.65 32.45 12.84
N TYR A 255 11.96 31.72 11.97
CA TYR A 255 11.47 32.20 10.69
C TYR A 255 9.95 32.42 10.74
N SER A 256 9.46 33.48 10.10
CA SER A 256 8.02 33.82 10.07
C SER A 256 7.60 34.53 8.79
N ILE A 257 6.31 34.49 8.47
CA ILE A 257 5.69 35.33 7.44
C ILE A 257 5.12 36.56 8.14
N VAL A 258 5.53 37.75 7.71
CA VAL A 258 5.19 39.04 8.35
C VAL A 258 4.32 39.95 7.47
N GLY A 259 4.10 39.59 6.20
CA GLY A 259 3.24 40.33 5.30
C GLY A 259 3.26 39.80 3.87
N GLY A 260 2.84 40.65 2.92
CA GLY A 260 2.58 40.29 1.52
C GLY A 260 1.08 40.19 1.24
N ALA A 261 0.67 40.40 -0.02
CA ALA A 261 -0.73 40.33 -0.44
C ALA A 261 -1.28 38.90 -0.23
N ASP A 262 -0.47 37.91 -0.58
CA ASP A 262 -0.87 36.50 -0.66
C ASP A 262 -0.36 35.69 0.53
N SER A 263 0.06 36.37 1.60
CA SER A 263 0.63 35.79 2.83
C SER A 263 -0.24 34.70 3.48
N ALA A 264 -1.56 34.76 3.29
CA ALA A 264 -2.51 33.77 3.79
C ALA A 264 -2.50 32.43 3.02
N LEU A 265 -1.77 32.34 1.90
CA LEU A 265 -1.62 31.14 1.07
C LEU A 265 -0.33 30.37 1.38
N PHE A 266 0.53 30.89 2.25
CA PHE A 266 1.84 30.33 2.58
C PHE A 266 1.95 29.89 4.04
N THR A 267 2.78 28.88 4.27
CA THR A 267 3.29 28.49 5.57
C THR A 267 4.82 28.52 5.54
N ILE A 268 5.45 28.81 6.69
CA ILE A 268 6.89 28.75 6.85
C ILE A 268 7.24 27.92 8.08
N ASN A 269 8.19 27.01 7.94
CA ASN A 269 8.72 26.27 9.08
C ASN A 269 9.59 27.19 9.94
N ALA A 270 9.17 27.42 11.18
CA ALA A 270 9.81 28.37 12.07
C ALA A 270 11.25 28.03 12.47
N SER A 271 11.71 26.78 12.35
CA SER A 271 13.10 26.39 12.66
C SER A 271 13.97 26.14 11.42
N THR A 272 13.39 25.75 10.28
CA THR A 272 14.16 25.45 9.06
C THR A 272 14.09 26.53 7.98
N GLY A 273 13.17 27.50 8.09
CA GLY A 273 12.96 28.53 7.08
C GLY A 273 12.29 28.04 5.80
N GLY A 274 11.89 26.76 5.73
CA GLY A 274 11.20 26.19 4.56
C GLY A 274 9.83 26.82 4.33
N LEU A 275 9.66 27.50 3.20
CA LEU A 275 8.46 28.19 2.74
C LEU A 275 7.70 27.30 1.75
N ALA A 276 6.42 27.08 2.01
CA ALA A 276 5.54 26.21 1.21
C ALA A 276 4.16 26.86 1.02
N PHE A 277 3.43 26.47 -0.02
CA PHE A 277 2.02 26.80 -0.14
C PHE A 277 1.19 25.96 0.84
N ILE A 278 0.05 26.50 1.32
CA ILE A 278 -0.89 25.77 2.19
C ILE A 278 -1.74 24.78 1.38
N ALA A 279 -2.05 25.12 0.13
CA ALA A 279 -2.62 24.24 -0.88
C ALA A 279 -1.79 24.41 -2.16
N GLY A 280 -1.54 23.32 -2.90
CA GLY A 280 -0.68 23.37 -4.09
C GLY A 280 -1.10 24.46 -5.07
N SER A 281 -0.11 25.12 -5.68
CA SER A 281 -0.34 26.09 -6.75
C SER A 281 -0.93 25.42 -7.99
N ASN A 282 -1.82 26.12 -8.69
CA ASN A 282 -2.33 25.74 -10.00
C ASN A 282 -2.34 26.99 -10.88
N PHE A 283 -1.84 26.88 -12.10
CA PHE A 283 -1.58 28.00 -12.99
C PHE A 283 -2.83 28.44 -13.77
N GLU A 284 -3.74 27.51 -14.05
CA GLU A 284 -4.97 27.70 -14.81
C GLU A 284 -6.08 28.33 -13.95
N ALA A 285 -6.04 28.08 -12.64
CA ALA A 285 -6.92 28.62 -11.62
C ALA A 285 -6.10 29.24 -10.46
N PRO A 286 -5.36 30.34 -10.71
CA PRO A 286 -4.49 30.95 -9.71
C PRO A 286 -5.29 31.49 -8.51
N ALA A 287 -4.73 31.30 -7.32
CA ALA A 287 -5.35 31.66 -6.05
C ALA A 287 -4.82 32.98 -5.44
N ASP A 288 -3.85 33.61 -6.10
CA ASP A 288 -3.33 34.93 -5.74
C ASP A 288 -4.40 36.04 -5.88
N THR A 289 -4.09 37.20 -5.31
CA THR A 289 -5.07 38.26 -5.10
C THR A 289 -5.58 38.90 -6.41
N ASP A 290 -4.77 38.87 -7.47
CA ASP A 290 -5.06 39.49 -8.78
C ASP A 290 -5.08 38.52 -9.97
N GLY A 291 -4.75 37.23 -9.78
CA GLY A 291 -4.91 36.19 -10.81
C GLY A 291 -3.80 36.17 -11.86
N ASP A 292 -2.58 36.64 -11.54
CA ASP A 292 -1.48 36.81 -12.51
C ASP A 292 -0.35 35.77 -12.41
N ASN A 293 -0.48 34.81 -11.49
CA ASN A 293 0.49 33.77 -11.14
C ASN A 293 1.76 34.29 -10.43
N VAL A 294 1.74 35.50 -9.86
CA VAL A 294 2.87 36.08 -9.10
C VAL A 294 2.45 36.39 -7.65
N TYR A 295 2.70 35.41 -6.78
CA TYR A 295 2.31 35.45 -5.38
C TYR A 295 3.30 36.29 -4.55
N HIS A 296 2.82 37.30 -3.84
CA HIS A 296 3.63 38.25 -3.08
C HIS A 296 3.60 37.95 -1.57
N VAL A 297 4.74 37.53 -1.01
CA VAL A 297 4.91 37.21 0.42
C VAL A 297 6.13 37.95 1.00
N VAL A 298 6.05 38.36 2.28
CA VAL A 298 7.17 38.97 3.01
C VAL A 298 7.50 38.09 4.21
N VAL A 299 8.72 37.59 4.24
CA VAL A 299 9.27 36.72 5.28
C VAL A 299 10.20 37.50 6.21
N ALA A 300 10.42 36.97 7.42
CA ALA A 300 11.36 37.51 8.39
C ALA A 300 12.15 36.41 9.09
N ALA A 301 13.39 36.72 9.43
CA ALA A 301 14.22 35.95 10.36
C ALA A 301 14.39 36.76 11.66
N SER A 302 14.32 36.09 12.82
CA SER A 302 14.44 36.71 14.14
C SER A 302 15.27 35.87 15.11
N ASP A 303 16.17 36.53 15.84
CA ASP A 303 16.92 36.04 17.00
C ASP A 303 16.10 36.04 18.31
N GLY A 304 14.86 36.55 18.27
CA GLY A 304 13.98 36.77 19.43
C GLY A 304 13.89 38.21 19.95
N SER A 305 14.70 39.14 19.43
CA SER A 305 14.74 40.57 19.80
C SER A 305 14.66 41.50 18.58
N LEU A 306 15.47 41.24 17.56
CA LEU A 306 15.57 41.95 16.31
C LEU A 306 15.07 41.07 15.14
N ILE A 307 14.81 41.70 14.00
CA ILE A 307 14.38 41.03 12.77
C ILE A 307 15.05 41.64 11.55
N ASP A 308 15.23 40.82 10.54
CA ASP A 308 15.42 41.24 9.14
C ASP A 308 14.30 40.65 8.28
N THR A 309 13.97 41.31 7.17
CA THR A 309 12.79 41.03 6.35
C THR A 309 13.08 41.06 4.86
N GLN A 310 12.52 40.11 4.13
CA GLN A 310 12.72 39.96 2.69
C GLN A 310 11.37 39.80 1.98
N ALA A 311 11.14 40.59 0.94
CA ALA A 311 9.98 40.44 0.06
C ALA A 311 10.27 39.44 -1.06
N LEU A 312 9.33 38.54 -1.33
CA LEU A 312 9.43 37.50 -2.34
C LEU A 312 8.22 37.56 -3.27
N ALA A 313 8.50 37.59 -4.57
CA ALA A 313 7.53 37.36 -5.64
C ALA A 313 7.73 35.92 -6.15
N VAL A 314 6.82 35.02 -5.79
CA VAL A 314 6.83 33.61 -6.20
C VAL A 314 6.01 33.49 -7.47
N THR A 315 6.68 33.42 -8.62
CA THR A 315 6.05 33.18 -9.92
C THR A 315 5.80 31.69 -10.10
N VAL A 316 4.55 31.29 -10.29
CA VAL A 316 4.19 29.94 -10.70
C VAL A 316 4.38 29.83 -12.21
N ALA A 317 5.09 28.80 -12.65
CA ALA A 317 5.28 28.46 -14.05
C ALA A 317 4.39 27.26 -14.40
N ASN A 318 3.65 27.42 -15.50
CA ASN A 318 2.83 26.37 -16.08
C ASN A 318 3.63 25.09 -16.37
N VAL A 319 3.02 23.94 -16.11
CA VAL A 319 3.51 22.61 -16.53
C VAL A 319 2.45 21.96 -17.41
N ASP A 320 2.91 21.27 -18.46
CA ASP A 320 2.08 20.49 -19.39
C ASP A 320 1.49 19.27 -18.65
N GLU A 321 0.16 19.16 -18.60
CA GLU A 321 -0.56 18.23 -17.74
C GLU A 321 -1.51 17.30 -18.51
N ARG A 322 -1.69 16.09 -17.96
CA ARG A 322 -2.32 14.99 -18.71
C ARG A 322 -3.83 15.28 -18.86
N PRO A 323 -4.44 15.13 -20.05
CA PRO A 323 -5.88 15.37 -20.23
C PRO A 323 -6.72 14.48 -19.32
N VAL A 324 -7.78 15.03 -18.73
CA VAL A 324 -8.61 14.35 -17.74
C VAL A 324 -9.99 14.06 -18.31
N PHE A 325 -10.39 12.78 -18.35
CA PHE A 325 -11.77 12.40 -18.72
C PHE A 325 -12.78 12.99 -17.73
N THR A 326 -13.79 13.68 -18.24
CA THR A 326 -14.91 14.27 -17.47
C THR A 326 -16.20 13.44 -17.58
N THR A 327 -16.18 12.37 -18.38
CA THR A 327 -17.27 11.42 -18.59
C THR A 327 -16.74 10.01 -18.43
N TYR A 328 -17.53 9.11 -17.84
CA TYR A 328 -17.18 7.70 -17.64
C TYR A 328 -15.89 7.45 -16.81
N ASN A 329 -15.52 8.41 -15.96
CA ASN A 329 -14.26 8.47 -15.20
C ASN A 329 -14.35 7.92 -13.76
N THR A 330 -15.23 6.95 -13.50
CA THR A 330 -15.42 6.35 -12.16
C THR A 330 -14.61 5.08 -11.97
N VAL A 331 -14.34 4.72 -10.71
CA VAL A 331 -13.73 3.44 -10.32
C VAL A 331 -14.70 2.68 -9.41
N PRO A 332 -15.12 1.44 -9.75
CA PRO A 332 -14.82 0.72 -11.00
C PRO A 332 -15.39 1.42 -12.24
N ALA A 333 -14.82 1.08 -13.41
CA ALA A 333 -15.23 1.64 -14.69
C ALA A 333 -16.73 1.37 -14.95
N PRO A 334 -17.49 2.36 -15.44
CA PRO A 334 -18.91 2.19 -15.67
C PRO A 334 -19.18 1.27 -16.86
N ILE A 335 -20.20 0.43 -16.73
CA ILE A 335 -20.70 -0.41 -17.83
C ILE A 335 -21.58 0.45 -18.72
N ILE A 336 -21.36 0.37 -20.03
CA ILE A 336 -22.19 1.04 -21.05
C ILE A 336 -23.03 -0.05 -21.72
N THR A 337 -24.33 -0.07 -21.44
CA THR A 337 -25.26 -0.98 -22.14
C THR A 337 -25.68 -0.35 -23.47
N VAL A 338 -25.60 -1.14 -24.54
CA VAL A 338 -26.00 -0.74 -25.89
C VAL A 338 -26.92 -1.84 -26.44
N ALA A 339 -28.12 -1.46 -26.88
CA ALA A 339 -29.00 -2.38 -27.60
C ALA A 339 -28.31 -2.88 -28.87
N GLU A 340 -28.57 -4.11 -29.26
CA GLU A 340 -28.06 -4.61 -30.54
C GLU A 340 -28.60 -3.84 -31.75
N ASN A 341 -28.05 -4.14 -32.92
CA ASN A 341 -28.32 -3.39 -34.17
C ASN A 341 -28.00 -1.87 -34.11
N SER A 342 -27.42 -1.39 -33.01
CA SER A 342 -27.06 0.02 -32.78
C SER A 342 -25.57 0.29 -32.98
N LEU A 343 -25.24 1.25 -33.86
CA LEU A 343 -23.85 1.66 -34.08
C LEU A 343 -23.32 2.63 -33.01
N ALA A 344 -24.14 3.55 -32.49
CA ALA A 344 -23.69 4.57 -31.55
C ALA A 344 -23.59 4.00 -30.12
N VAL A 345 -22.46 4.27 -29.44
CA VAL A 345 -22.18 3.75 -28.10
C VAL A 345 -22.25 4.87 -27.06
N ALA A 346 -21.38 5.87 -27.20
CA ALA A 346 -21.20 6.93 -26.23
C ALA A 346 -20.50 8.14 -26.86
N THR A 347 -20.34 9.21 -26.08
CA THR A 347 -19.41 10.31 -26.42
C THR A 347 -18.54 10.55 -25.21
N LEU A 348 -17.24 10.32 -25.34
CA LEU A 348 -16.28 10.63 -24.29
C LEU A 348 -15.87 12.09 -24.40
N ASN A 349 -15.83 12.76 -23.25
CA ASN A 349 -15.22 14.07 -23.12
C ASN A 349 -14.06 13.98 -22.12
N ALA A 350 -12.93 14.55 -22.51
CA ALA A 350 -11.79 14.84 -21.67
C ALA A 350 -11.41 16.31 -21.87
N VAL A 351 -10.92 16.93 -20.81
CA VAL A 351 -10.42 18.30 -20.82
C VAL A 351 -8.93 18.29 -20.54
N ASP A 352 -8.21 19.04 -21.35
CA ASP A 352 -6.84 19.45 -21.10
C ASP A 352 -6.88 20.62 -20.09
N PRO A 353 -6.11 20.62 -18.99
CA PRO A 353 -6.20 21.71 -18.01
C PRO A 353 -5.77 23.05 -18.63
N GLU A 354 -4.68 23.06 -19.40
CA GLU A 354 -4.15 24.19 -20.19
C GLU A 354 -5.08 24.63 -21.33
N SER A 355 -6.24 23.97 -21.49
CA SER A 355 -7.22 24.18 -22.57
C SER A 355 -6.65 23.91 -23.98
N GLY A 356 -5.67 23.03 -24.05
CA GLY A 356 -5.13 22.41 -25.26
C GLY A 356 -6.15 21.56 -26.03
N ALA A 357 -5.76 21.16 -27.23
CA ALA A 357 -6.64 20.42 -28.14
C ALA A 357 -6.52 18.91 -27.90
N VAL A 358 -7.46 18.35 -27.14
CA VAL A 358 -7.51 16.90 -26.89
C VAL A 358 -7.89 16.12 -28.15
N THR A 359 -7.15 15.05 -28.40
CA THR A 359 -7.39 14.07 -29.46
C THR A 359 -7.66 12.67 -28.89
N TYR A 360 -8.60 11.94 -29.50
CA TYR A 360 -9.03 10.61 -29.03
C TYR A 360 -8.53 9.48 -29.92
N SER A 361 -8.18 8.35 -29.30
CA SER A 361 -7.81 7.10 -29.97
C SER A 361 -8.25 5.86 -29.16
N LEU A 362 -8.15 4.67 -29.76
CA LEU A 362 -8.59 3.40 -29.18
C LEU A 362 -7.44 2.40 -29.06
N ALA A 363 -7.47 1.61 -27.99
CA ALA A 363 -6.60 0.47 -27.71
C ALA A 363 -7.39 -0.61 -26.93
N GLY A 364 -6.74 -1.73 -26.60
CA GLY A 364 -7.40 -2.91 -25.99
C GLY A 364 -7.79 -3.99 -27.00
N THR A 365 -8.36 -5.09 -26.51
CA THR A 365 -8.67 -6.31 -27.28
C THR A 365 -9.71 -6.07 -28.36
N ASP A 366 -10.79 -5.36 -28.01
CA ASP A 366 -11.95 -5.18 -28.89
C ASP A 366 -11.87 -3.88 -29.71
N ALA A 367 -10.79 -3.11 -29.60
CA ALA A 367 -10.64 -1.79 -30.22
C ALA A 367 -10.93 -1.78 -31.73
N ALA A 368 -10.56 -2.85 -32.43
CA ALA A 368 -10.80 -3.00 -33.88
C ALA A 368 -12.29 -3.13 -34.28
N LYS A 369 -13.18 -3.34 -33.31
CA LYS A 369 -14.65 -3.37 -33.48
C LYS A 369 -15.28 -2.00 -33.39
N PHE A 370 -14.54 -0.97 -32.99
CA PHE A 370 -15.04 0.39 -32.77
C PHE A 370 -14.30 1.42 -33.61
N THR A 371 -14.94 2.58 -33.77
CA THR A 371 -14.32 3.82 -34.21
C THR A 371 -14.59 4.90 -33.17
N ILE A 372 -13.62 5.80 -32.98
CA ILE A 372 -13.83 7.03 -32.23
C ILE A 372 -13.49 8.22 -33.13
N ASP A 373 -14.35 9.24 -33.12
CA ASP A 373 -14.01 10.50 -33.77
C ASP A 373 -12.94 11.22 -32.94
N ALA A 374 -11.77 11.45 -33.56
CA ALA A 374 -10.59 11.93 -32.86
C ALA A 374 -10.73 13.35 -32.28
N ALA A 375 -11.73 14.13 -32.68
CA ALA A 375 -11.93 15.51 -32.20
C ALA A 375 -13.12 15.68 -31.24
N SER A 376 -14.14 14.83 -31.36
CA SER A 376 -15.38 14.92 -30.57
C SER A 376 -15.57 13.77 -29.57
N GLY A 377 -14.73 12.74 -29.60
CA GLY A 377 -14.80 11.59 -28.70
C GLY A 377 -16.04 10.71 -28.91
N ALA A 378 -16.77 10.90 -30.02
CA ALA A 378 -17.94 10.10 -30.37
C ALA A 378 -17.51 8.66 -30.70
N LEU A 379 -17.92 7.71 -29.83
CA LEU A 379 -17.60 6.29 -29.91
C LEU A 379 -18.75 5.53 -30.59
N SER A 380 -18.41 4.69 -31.56
CA SER A 380 -19.37 3.84 -32.27
C SER A 380 -18.75 2.51 -32.67
N PHE A 381 -19.59 1.48 -32.86
CA PHE A 381 -19.18 0.23 -33.48
C PHE A 381 -18.87 0.44 -34.99
N VAL A 382 -17.96 -0.37 -35.54
CA VAL A 382 -17.65 -0.45 -36.98
C VAL A 382 -18.78 -1.13 -37.75
N ALA A 383 -19.34 -2.18 -37.17
CA ALA A 383 -20.52 -2.91 -37.62
C ALA A 383 -21.41 -3.12 -36.39
N ALA A 384 -22.72 -2.98 -36.53
CA ALA A 384 -23.61 -3.09 -35.38
C ALA A 384 -23.46 -4.46 -34.70
N PRO A 385 -23.49 -4.53 -33.36
CA PRO A 385 -23.44 -5.79 -32.66
C PRO A 385 -24.75 -6.55 -32.85
N ASP A 386 -24.63 -7.87 -32.65
CA ASP A 386 -25.63 -8.92 -32.78
C ASP A 386 -25.46 -9.75 -31.50
N TYR A 387 -26.54 -9.94 -30.74
CA TYR A 387 -26.52 -10.53 -29.40
C TYR A 387 -26.43 -12.06 -29.45
N GLU A 388 -27.03 -12.68 -30.47
CA GLU A 388 -27.00 -14.12 -30.78
C GLU A 388 -25.63 -14.55 -31.30
N VAL A 389 -24.97 -13.69 -32.07
CA VAL A 389 -23.66 -13.92 -32.71
C VAL A 389 -22.62 -12.91 -32.21
N PRO A 390 -22.24 -12.96 -30.91
CA PRO A 390 -21.28 -12.03 -30.33
C PRO A 390 -19.93 -12.15 -31.02
N THR A 391 -19.34 -11.00 -31.37
CA THR A 391 -18.05 -10.95 -32.09
C THR A 391 -16.90 -10.36 -31.28
N ASP A 392 -17.11 -10.15 -29.97
CA ASP A 392 -16.10 -9.72 -29.00
C ASP A 392 -15.00 -10.78 -28.76
N SER A 393 -13.91 -10.34 -28.15
CA SER A 393 -12.78 -11.15 -27.69
C SER A 393 -13.14 -11.98 -26.45
N GLY A 394 -14.01 -12.96 -26.64
CA GLY A 394 -14.52 -13.85 -25.59
C GLY A 394 -15.84 -14.53 -25.94
N ALA A 395 -16.54 -14.03 -26.98
CA ALA A 395 -17.90 -14.40 -27.34
C ALA A 395 -18.89 -14.30 -26.17
N ASN A 396 -18.68 -13.31 -25.28
CA ASN A 396 -19.40 -13.16 -24.02
C ASN A 396 -20.31 -11.91 -23.99
N ARG A 397 -20.53 -11.24 -25.13
CA ARG A 397 -21.38 -10.05 -25.31
C ARG A 397 -20.83 -8.79 -24.63
N VAL A 398 -19.56 -8.84 -24.17
CA VAL A 398 -18.90 -7.78 -23.40
C VAL A 398 -17.62 -7.36 -24.09
N TYR A 399 -17.66 -6.21 -24.75
CA TYR A 399 -16.53 -5.64 -25.47
C TYR A 399 -15.67 -4.79 -24.52
N ASN A 400 -14.37 -5.08 -24.47
CA ASN A 400 -13.43 -4.43 -23.56
C ASN A 400 -12.44 -3.57 -24.37
N ILE A 401 -12.52 -2.24 -24.15
CA ILE A 401 -11.69 -1.27 -24.85
C ILE A 401 -11.03 -0.28 -23.88
N GLU A 402 -9.92 0.30 -24.31
CA GLU A 402 -9.25 1.42 -23.67
C GLU A 402 -9.38 2.63 -24.61
N VAL A 403 -10.04 3.70 -24.15
CA VAL A 403 -10.06 4.97 -24.86
C VAL A 403 -8.93 5.85 -24.34
N ARG A 404 -8.17 6.44 -25.25
CA ARG A 404 -7.01 7.29 -24.93
C ARG A 404 -7.29 8.73 -25.37
N ALA A 405 -7.06 9.69 -24.48
CA ALA A 405 -7.14 11.12 -24.71
C ALA A 405 -5.74 11.74 -24.63
N SER A 406 -5.37 12.58 -25.61
CA SER A 406 -4.02 13.15 -25.74
C SER A 406 -4.02 14.57 -26.32
N ASP A 407 -3.29 15.46 -25.68
CA ASP A 407 -2.91 16.82 -26.11
C ASP A 407 -1.86 16.84 -27.24
N GLY A 408 -1.13 15.73 -27.43
CA GLY A 408 -0.05 15.56 -28.41
C GLY A 408 1.33 15.25 -27.81
N ALA A 409 1.51 15.47 -26.51
CA ALA A 409 2.67 15.13 -25.69
C ALA A 409 2.33 14.08 -24.61
N LEU A 410 1.23 14.26 -23.88
CA LEU A 410 0.76 13.38 -22.81
C LEU A 410 -0.49 12.58 -23.24
N VAL A 411 -0.79 11.47 -22.53
CA VAL A 411 -1.84 10.52 -22.93
C VAL A 411 -2.51 9.88 -21.71
N THR A 412 -3.77 10.19 -21.43
CA THR A 412 -4.57 9.52 -20.39
C THR A 412 -5.44 8.42 -20.99
N SER A 413 -5.57 7.31 -20.27
CA SER A 413 -6.38 6.15 -20.65
C SER A 413 -7.60 5.99 -19.77
N GLN A 414 -8.71 5.53 -20.36
CA GLN A 414 -9.92 5.11 -19.67
C GLN A 414 -10.38 3.76 -20.23
N SER A 415 -10.37 2.72 -19.40
CA SER A 415 -10.98 1.43 -19.74
C SER A 415 -12.51 1.54 -19.72
N LEU A 416 -13.17 0.95 -20.71
CA LEU A 416 -14.62 0.85 -20.82
C LEU A 416 -15.04 -0.60 -21.06
N ARG A 417 -16.17 -0.97 -20.47
CA ARG A 417 -16.86 -2.25 -20.66
C ARG A 417 -18.20 -1.97 -21.33
N ILE A 418 -18.35 -2.37 -22.59
CA ILE A 418 -19.59 -2.21 -23.36
C ILE A 418 -20.32 -3.55 -23.36
N GLU A 419 -21.55 -3.58 -22.86
CA GLU A 419 -22.39 -4.78 -22.79
C GLU A 419 -23.53 -4.65 -23.80
N VAL A 420 -23.69 -5.65 -24.66
CA VAL A 420 -24.78 -5.67 -25.65
C VAL A 420 -26.02 -6.27 -25.00
N SER A 421 -27.18 -5.66 -25.22
CA SER A 421 -28.48 -6.19 -24.78
C SER A 421 -29.34 -6.67 -25.95
N ASP A 422 -29.90 -7.86 -25.76
CA ASP A 422 -30.96 -8.54 -26.53
C ASP A 422 -32.12 -7.57 -26.87
N GLU A 423 -32.50 -7.48 -28.14
CA GLU A 423 -33.74 -6.85 -28.61
C GLU A 423 -34.56 -7.88 -29.42
N ASN A 424 -35.82 -8.08 -29.04
CA ASN A 424 -36.66 -9.15 -29.58
C ASN A 424 -37.04 -8.89 -31.06
N GLU A 425 -36.32 -9.52 -32.00
CA GLU A 425 -36.45 -9.38 -33.45
C GLU A 425 -36.59 -10.72 -34.21
N GLY A 426 -36.32 -11.84 -33.56
CA GLY A 426 -36.68 -13.19 -33.97
C GLY A 426 -38.19 -13.39 -34.03
N VAL A 427 -38.63 -14.18 -35.01
CA VAL A 427 -40.00 -14.69 -35.04
C VAL A 427 -39.92 -16.19 -34.70
N PRO A 428 -40.57 -16.66 -33.62
CA PRO A 428 -40.56 -18.08 -33.31
C PRO A 428 -41.09 -18.87 -34.49
N THR A 429 -40.33 -19.85 -34.98
CA THR A 429 -40.63 -20.56 -36.23
C THR A 429 -40.79 -22.06 -35.97
N PHE A 430 -41.90 -22.66 -36.41
CA PHE A 430 -42.13 -24.09 -36.24
C PHE A 430 -41.06 -24.97 -36.92
N THR A 431 -40.51 -25.92 -36.17
CA THR A 431 -39.54 -26.94 -36.62
C THR A 431 -40.09 -28.37 -36.54
N SER A 432 -41.19 -28.60 -35.82
CA SER A 432 -41.90 -29.89 -35.83
C SER A 432 -42.44 -30.24 -37.20
N ASP A 433 -42.47 -31.54 -37.50
CA ASP A 433 -43.10 -32.13 -38.69
C ASP A 433 -42.62 -31.57 -40.05
N GLY A 434 -41.41 -31.01 -40.07
CA GLY A 434 -40.76 -30.42 -41.25
C GLY A 434 -40.86 -28.90 -41.35
N GLY A 435 -41.61 -28.26 -40.44
CA GLY A 435 -41.71 -26.80 -40.31
C GLY A 435 -42.54 -26.08 -41.38
N GLY A 436 -42.68 -24.76 -41.22
CA GLY A 436 -43.42 -23.87 -42.12
C GLY A 436 -44.95 -23.97 -42.02
N ASP A 437 -45.67 -23.21 -42.86
CA ASP A 437 -47.12 -22.96 -42.76
C ASP A 437 -48.01 -24.22 -42.69
N HIS A 438 -47.57 -25.36 -43.25
CA HIS A 438 -48.36 -26.59 -43.37
C HIS A 438 -47.50 -27.85 -43.18
N ALA A 439 -47.96 -28.79 -42.35
CA ALA A 439 -47.40 -30.13 -42.24
C ALA A 439 -48.49 -31.21 -42.40
N ALA A 440 -48.09 -32.37 -42.93
CA ALA A 440 -48.97 -33.53 -43.11
C ALA A 440 -48.42 -34.68 -42.26
N ILE A 441 -49.28 -35.26 -41.43
CA ILE A 441 -48.92 -36.27 -40.44
C ILE A 441 -49.79 -37.50 -40.71
N SER A 442 -49.19 -38.68 -40.79
CA SER A 442 -49.91 -39.96 -40.80
C SER A 442 -49.75 -40.64 -39.45
N ILE A 443 -50.85 -41.11 -38.87
CA ILE A 443 -50.84 -41.96 -37.68
C ILE A 443 -51.62 -43.24 -37.95
N ALA A 444 -51.24 -44.33 -37.29
CA ALA A 444 -52.11 -45.49 -37.19
C ALA A 444 -53.38 -45.13 -36.40
N GLU A 445 -54.50 -45.77 -36.72
CA GLU A 445 -55.66 -45.79 -35.83
C GLU A 445 -55.34 -46.39 -34.45
N ASN A 446 -56.23 -46.18 -33.50
CA ASN A 446 -56.04 -46.51 -32.08
C ASN A 446 -54.84 -45.81 -31.39
N SER A 447 -54.11 -44.92 -32.08
CA SER A 447 -53.04 -44.09 -31.51
C SER A 447 -53.54 -42.67 -31.17
N GLY A 448 -53.39 -42.26 -29.90
CA GLY A 448 -53.86 -40.95 -29.43
C GLY A 448 -52.86 -39.80 -29.58
N ASN A 449 -51.56 -40.09 -29.73
CA ASN A 449 -50.52 -39.08 -29.89
C ASN A 449 -50.32 -38.73 -31.37
N VAL A 450 -50.39 -37.43 -31.70
CA VAL A 450 -50.17 -36.93 -33.06
C VAL A 450 -48.70 -36.59 -33.28
N THR A 451 -48.20 -35.64 -32.50
CA THR A 451 -46.84 -35.07 -32.60
C THR A 451 -46.52 -34.27 -31.35
N THR A 452 -45.29 -33.77 -31.23
CA THR A 452 -44.86 -32.82 -30.20
C THR A 452 -44.48 -31.50 -30.89
N LEU A 453 -45.12 -30.41 -30.48
CA LEU A 453 -44.91 -29.11 -31.11
C LEU A 453 -43.52 -28.57 -30.79
N ALA A 454 -42.73 -28.33 -31.83
CA ALA A 454 -41.38 -27.80 -31.78
C ALA A 454 -41.30 -26.51 -32.60
N ALA A 455 -40.71 -25.48 -32.03
CA ALA A 455 -40.33 -24.26 -32.71
C ALA A 455 -39.00 -23.78 -32.11
N GLU A 456 -38.24 -23.07 -32.93
CA GLU A 456 -37.01 -22.39 -32.54
C GLU A 456 -37.25 -20.88 -32.66
N ASP A 457 -36.60 -20.13 -31.78
CA ASP A 457 -36.50 -18.67 -31.86
C ASP A 457 -35.01 -18.33 -31.79
N SER A 458 -34.60 -17.25 -32.45
CA SER A 458 -33.24 -16.72 -32.29
C SER A 458 -33.06 -16.14 -30.89
N ASP A 459 -34.11 -15.49 -30.41
CA ASP A 459 -34.08 -14.65 -29.22
C ASP A 459 -34.27 -15.52 -27.98
N SER A 460 -33.71 -15.11 -26.83
CA SER A 460 -33.64 -15.96 -25.63
C SER A 460 -34.96 -16.11 -24.84
N GLY A 461 -36.11 -15.96 -25.53
CA GLY A 461 -37.47 -15.92 -24.98
C GLY A 461 -38.12 -17.27 -24.67
N GLY A 462 -39.11 -17.25 -23.76
CA GLY A 462 -39.86 -18.43 -23.36
C GLY A 462 -41.07 -18.70 -24.26
N LEU A 463 -40.97 -19.69 -25.15
CA LEU A 463 -42.00 -19.99 -26.14
C LEU A 463 -43.28 -20.64 -25.57
N VAL A 464 -44.43 -20.05 -25.90
CA VAL A 464 -45.79 -20.50 -25.56
C VAL A 464 -46.48 -21.02 -26.80
N TYR A 465 -47.00 -22.25 -26.73
CA TYR A 465 -47.68 -22.94 -27.83
C TYR A 465 -49.16 -23.15 -27.52
N GLY A 466 -49.99 -23.30 -28.55
CA GLY A 466 -51.39 -23.69 -28.38
C GLY A 466 -52.11 -24.04 -29.68
N ILE A 467 -53.33 -24.55 -29.54
CA ILE A 467 -54.26 -24.74 -30.67
C ILE A 467 -54.98 -23.41 -30.90
N ASP A 468 -54.80 -22.83 -32.09
CA ASP A 468 -55.36 -21.54 -32.48
C ASP A 468 -56.68 -21.70 -33.26
N GLY A 469 -56.86 -22.81 -33.99
CA GLY A 469 -58.11 -23.08 -34.71
C GLY A 469 -58.06 -24.32 -35.60
N GLY A 470 -58.88 -24.31 -36.65
CA GLY A 470 -59.10 -25.44 -37.57
C GLY A 470 -60.50 -26.03 -37.46
N ALA A 471 -60.87 -26.90 -38.41
CA ALA A 471 -62.20 -27.53 -38.43
C ALA A 471 -62.36 -28.53 -37.28
N ASP A 472 -61.31 -29.32 -37.05
CA ASP A 472 -61.35 -30.46 -36.13
C ASP A 472 -60.74 -30.17 -34.77
N ALA A 473 -60.30 -28.93 -34.53
CA ALA A 473 -59.58 -28.48 -33.33
C ALA A 473 -60.21 -28.89 -31.98
N HIS A 474 -61.53 -29.06 -31.96
CA HIS A 474 -62.29 -29.48 -30.78
C HIS A 474 -62.07 -30.95 -30.38
N LEU A 475 -61.61 -31.80 -31.31
CA LEU A 475 -61.25 -33.20 -31.12
C LEU A 475 -59.83 -33.38 -30.55
N PHE A 476 -59.05 -32.30 -30.49
CA PHE A 476 -57.66 -32.33 -30.06
C PHE A 476 -57.43 -31.58 -28.75
N GLU A 477 -56.32 -31.93 -28.09
CA GLU A 477 -55.76 -31.19 -26.98
C GLU A 477 -54.25 -31.02 -27.10
N TYR A 478 -53.79 -29.91 -26.54
CA TYR A 478 -52.38 -29.59 -26.40
C TYR A 478 -52.04 -29.62 -24.91
N ASP A 479 -51.10 -30.47 -24.53
CA ASP A 479 -50.56 -30.54 -23.19
C ASP A 479 -49.35 -29.61 -23.08
N SER A 480 -49.49 -28.51 -22.34
CA SER A 480 -48.41 -27.53 -22.15
C SER A 480 -47.22 -28.04 -21.34
N ALA A 481 -47.34 -29.16 -20.62
CA ALA A 481 -46.23 -29.76 -19.88
C ALA A 481 -45.39 -30.70 -20.76
N THR A 482 -46.03 -31.49 -21.64
CA THR A 482 -45.31 -32.42 -22.55
C THR A 482 -45.12 -31.88 -23.96
N ARG A 483 -45.69 -30.70 -24.28
CA ARG A 483 -45.77 -30.10 -25.62
C ARG A 483 -46.46 -30.99 -26.67
N ALA A 484 -47.11 -32.06 -26.23
CA ALA A 484 -47.74 -33.05 -27.09
C ALA A 484 -49.11 -32.55 -27.58
N LEU A 485 -49.34 -32.69 -28.88
CA LEU A 485 -50.65 -32.61 -29.50
C LEU A 485 -51.26 -34.01 -29.55
N ARG A 486 -52.48 -34.16 -29.07
CA ARG A 486 -53.18 -35.45 -28.95
C ARG A 486 -54.63 -35.35 -29.38
N PHE A 487 -55.17 -36.47 -29.83
CA PHE A 487 -56.62 -36.67 -29.89
C PHE A 487 -57.19 -36.81 -28.48
N ARG A 488 -58.40 -36.29 -28.26
CA ARG A 488 -59.14 -36.44 -26.99
C ARG A 488 -59.78 -37.82 -26.82
N GLU A 489 -60.15 -38.44 -27.94
CA GLU A 489 -60.68 -39.80 -28.04
C GLU A 489 -59.91 -40.49 -29.17
N LEU A 490 -59.55 -41.77 -29.02
CA LEU A 490 -58.68 -42.46 -29.98
C LEU A 490 -59.35 -42.53 -31.37
N PRO A 491 -58.61 -42.27 -32.47
CA PRO A 491 -59.15 -42.36 -33.81
C PRO A 491 -59.40 -43.82 -34.22
N ASP A 492 -60.54 -44.06 -34.87
CA ASP A 492 -61.02 -45.33 -35.43
C ASP A 492 -61.11 -45.11 -36.96
N PHE A 493 -60.42 -45.94 -37.77
CA PHE A 493 -60.40 -45.76 -39.23
C PHE A 493 -61.73 -46.13 -39.89
N GLU A 494 -62.47 -47.09 -39.33
CA GLU A 494 -63.81 -47.46 -39.78
C GLU A 494 -64.89 -46.42 -39.44
N GLN A 495 -64.66 -45.60 -38.41
CA GLN A 495 -65.58 -44.57 -37.92
C GLN A 495 -64.88 -43.21 -37.68
N PRO A 496 -64.42 -42.54 -38.76
CA PRO A 496 -63.73 -41.27 -38.64
C PRO A 496 -64.67 -40.19 -38.08
N ALA A 497 -64.15 -39.46 -37.08
CA ALA A 497 -64.88 -38.48 -36.28
C ALA A 497 -64.65 -37.02 -36.73
N ASP A 498 -63.90 -36.83 -37.82
CA ASP A 498 -63.62 -35.54 -38.46
C ASP A 498 -64.88 -34.87 -39.00
N ALA A 499 -64.82 -33.54 -39.17
CA ALA A 499 -65.98 -32.70 -39.45
C ALA A 499 -66.72 -33.01 -40.76
N ASP A 500 -66.07 -33.68 -41.72
CA ASP A 500 -66.68 -34.15 -42.97
C ASP A 500 -66.61 -35.67 -43.21
N GLY A 501 -66.08 -36.45 -42.24
CA GLY A 501 -66.12 -37.92 -42.26
C GLY A 501 -65.18 -38.57 -43.29
N ASN A 502 -64.03 -37.96 -43.57
CA ASN A 502 -63.14 -38.36 -44.67
C ASN A 502 -61.88 -39.13 -44.21
N GLY A 503 -61.54 -39.08 -42.92
CA GLY A 503 -60.35 -39.69 -42.31
C GLY A 503 -59.13 -38.76 -42.24
N VAL A 504 -59.28 -37.47 -42.55
CA VAL A 504 -58.22 -36.46 -42.52
C VAL A 504 -58.67 -35.24 -41.71
N TYR A 505 -58.03 -35.06 -40.56
CA TYR A 505 -58.35 -34.03 -39.58
C TYR A 505 -57.52 -32.77 -39.83
N GLU A 506 -58.16 -31.59 -39.89
CA GLU A 506 -57.49 -30.30 -40.14
C GLU A 506 -57.51 -29.38 -38.90
N ILE A 507 -56.31 -29.09 -38.36
CA ILE A 507 -56.12 -28.13 -37.27
C ILE A 507 -55.08 -27.05 -37.57
N ARG A 508 -55.09 -25.96 -36.81
CA ARG A 508 -54.04 -24.93 -36.80
C ARG A 508 -53.51 -24.72 -35.39
N VAL A 509 -52.21 -24.85 -35.24
CA VAL A 509 -51.45 -24.56 -34.02
C VAL A 509 -50.68 -23.24 -34.18
N GLY A 510 -50.35 -22.61 -33.06
CA GLY A 510 -49.59 -21.36 -33.03
C GLY A 510 -48.54 -21.35 -31.92
N VAL A 511 -47.50 -20.54 -32.10
CA VAL A 511 -46.41 -20.31 -31.14
C VAL A 511 -46.15 -18.81 -30.99
N THR A 512 -45.73 -18.39 -29.80
CA THR A 512 -45.34 -17.00 -29.48
C THR A 512 -44.30 -16.93 -28.37
N ASP A 513 -43.41 -15.97 -28.46
CA ASP A 513 -42.49 -15.48 -27.41
C ASP A 513 -43.19 -14.51 -26.41
N GLY A 514 -44.39 -14.02 -26.73
CA GLY A 514 -45.13 -12.97 -26.03
C GLY A 514 -45.28 -11.65 -26.79
N PHE A 515 -44.54 -11.45 -27.90
CA PHE A 515 -44.53 -10.26 -28.75
C PHE A 515 -44.87 -10.58 -30.22
N LEU A 516 -44.24 -11.62 -30.79
CA LEU A 516 -44.33 -12.10 -32.15
C LEU A 516 -44.96 -13.51 -32.20
N PHE A 517 -45.45 -13.92 -33.37
CA PHE A 517 -46.33 -15.09 -33.53
C PHE A 517 -46.10 -15.79 -34.86
N ASP A 518 -46.12 -17.12 -34.86
CA ASP A 518 -46.17 -17.99 -36.05
C ASP A 518 -47.26 -19.04 -35.93
N TYR A 519 -47.69 -19.59 -37.07
CA TYR A 519 -48.80 -20.54 -37.18
C TYR A 519 -48.49 -21.66 -38.18
N GLN A 520 -48.78 -22.89 -37.78
CA GLN A 520 -48.69 -24.07 -38.62
C GLN A 520 -50.04 -24.79 -38.72
N THR A 521 -50.46 -25.13 -39.93
CA THR A 521 -51.66 -25.95 -40.19
C THR A 521 -51.25 -27.42 -40.32
N LEU A 522 -51.94 -28.30 -39.59
CA LEU A 522 -51.68 -29.73 -39.58
C LEU A 522 -52.84 -30.48 -40.24
N SER A 523 -52.52 -31.33 -41.20
CA SER A 523 -53.44 -32.31 -41.79
C SER A 523 -53.05 -33.71 -41.30
N ILE A 524 -53.86 -34.28 -40.40
CA ILE A 524 -53.60 -35.60 -39.78
C ILE A 524 -54.44 -36.65 -40.51
N THR A 525 -53.78 -37.57 -41.21
CA THR A 525 -54.42 -38.75 -41.84
C THR A 525 -54.33 -39.94 -40.89
N VAL A 526 -55.45 -40.65 -40.70
CA VAL A 526 -55.47 -41.92 -39.97
C VAL A 526 -55.29 -43.07 -40.98
N GLU A 527 -54.40 -44.00 -40.67
CA GLU A 527 -54.08 -45.17 -41.51
C GLU A 527 -54.60 -46.48 -40.87
N ASP A 528 -55.29 -47.27 -41.70
CA ASP A 528 -55.76 -48.66 -41.50
C ASP A 528 -54.60 -49.59 -41.10
N VAL A 529 -54.81 -50.38 -40.05
CA VAL A 529 -53.86 -51.42 -39.58
C VAL A 529 -54.49 -52.82 -39.70
N ASP A 530 -53.80 -53.74 -40.40
CA ASP A 530 -54.19 -55.17 -40.50
C ASP A 530 -54.01 -55.87 -39.14
N ASP A 531 -55.02 -55.72 -38.28
CA ASP A 531 -55.17 -56.33 -36.95
C ASP A 531 -55.20 -57.88 -37.00
N GLY A 532 -55.25 -58.44 -38.21
CA GLY A 532 -54.93 -59.83 -38.50
C GLY A 532 -56.08 -60.81 -38.24
N VAL A 533 -55.76 -62.10 -38.36
CA VAL A 533 -56.72 -63.19 -38.11
C VAL A 533 -56.49 -63.75 -36.72
N ALA A 534 -56.90 -62.95 -35.73
CA ALA A 534 -56.99 -63.35 -34.33
C ALA A 534 -58.41 -63.80 -34.02
N PHE A 535 -58.56 -64.81 -33.16
CA PHE A 535 -59.75 -64.86 -32.31
C PHE A 535 -59.66 -63.69 -31.33
N GLU A 536 -60.77 -62.98 -31.06
CA GLU A 536 -60.76 -61.73 -30.27
C GLU A 536 -60.33 -61.90 -28.78
N THR A 537 -59.97 -63.11 -28.35
CA THR A 537 -59.58 -63.49 -26.98
C THR A 537 -58.67 -64.74 -26.99
N GLU A 538 -57.41 -64.68 -26.50
CA GLU A 538 -56.46 -65.82 -26.57
C GLU A 538 -56.86 -67.09 -25.77
N GLU A 539 -57.83 -67.01 -24.85
CA GLU A 539 -58.52 -68.19 -24.30
C GLU A 539 -60.02 -67.94 -24.34
N ARG A 540 -60.77 -68.78 -25.06
CA ARG A 540 -62.22 -68.59 -25.23
C ARG A 540 -62.97 -69.53 -24.32
N ALA A 541 -63.05 -69.16 -23.04
CA ALA A 541 -63.89 -69.87 -22.09
C ALA A 541 -65.38 -69.77 -22.47
N PHE A 542 -66.14 -70.84 -22.23
CA PHE A 542 -67.61 -70.79 -22.30
C PHE A 542 -68.21 -71.34 -21.01
N ASP A 543 -68.82 -70.46 -20.21
CA ASP A 543 -69.62 -70.86 -19.06
C ASP A 543 -70.94 -71.48 -19.51
N VAL A 544 -70.95 -72.81 -19.54
CA VAL A 544 -72.13 -73.59 -19.91
C VAL A 544 -72.74 -74.16 -18.64
N ALA A 545 -73.76 -73.50 -18.11
CA ALA A 545 -74.54 -74.04 -16.99
C ALA A 545 -74.95 -75.50 -17.29
N GLU A 546 -74.80 -76.38 -16.30
CA GLU A 546 -75.02 -77.82 -16.44
C GLU A 546 -76.35 -78.19 -17.12
N ASN A 547 -76.35 -79.30 -17.87
CA ASN A 547 -77.41 -79.84 -18.75
C ASN A 547 -77.52 -79.28 -20.18
N ASN A 548 -76.57 -78.47 -20.67
CA ASN A 548 -76.58 -77.91 -22.04
C ASN A 548 -75.66 -78.65 -23.03
N VAL A 549 -75.84 -78.40 -24.34
CA VAL A 549 -75.11 -79.05 -25.46
C VAL A 549 -74.51 -78.03 -26.42
N ALA A 550 -75.29 -76.99 -26.75
CA ALA A 550 -74.80 -75.86 -27.51
C ALA A 550 -73.94 -74.99 -26.57
N ILE A 551 -72.77 -74.61 -27.06
CA ILE A 551 -71.75 -73.88 -26.31
C ILE A 551 -71.72 -72.46 -26.85
N GLY A 552 -71.37 -72.30 -28.12
CA GLY A 552 -71.41 -71.01 -28.80
C GLY A 552 -70.85 -71.07 -30.21
N TYR A 553 -70.49 -69.91 -30.75
CA TYR A 553 -69.75 -69.79 -32.01
C TYR A 553 -68.33 -69.32 -31.69
N VAL A 554 -67.34 -69.91 -32.34
CA VAL A 554 -65.93 -69.56 -32.27
C VAL A 554 -65.59 -68.90 -33.60
N GLN A 555 -65.51 -67.57 -33.60
CA GLN A 555 -65.31 -66.78 -34.81
C GLN A 555 -64.14 -65.81 -34.61
N VAL A 556 -63.41 -65.55 -35.69
CA VAL A 556 -62.44 -64.45 -35.80
C VAL A 556 -63.15 -63.16 -36.22
N GLY A 557 -62.60 -62.01 -35.86
CA GLY A 557 -63.16 -60.69 -36.19
C GLY A 557 -63.06 -60.34 -37.69
N PRO A 558 -63.66 -59.21 -38.12
CA PRO A 558 -63.55 -58.70 -39.49
C PRO A 558 -62.18 -58.06 -39.81
N ALA A 559 -61.27 -58.02 -38.82
CA ALA A 559 -59.94 -57.42 -38.78
C ALA A 559 -58.94 -57.78 -39.92
N SER A 560 -59.32 -58.66 -40.85
CA SER A 560 -58.48 -58.96 -42.02
C SER A 560 -59.32 -59.13 -43.29
N PRO A 561 -58.88 -58.61 -44.46
CA PRO A 561 -59.63 -58.68 -45.72
C PRO A 561 -59.65 -60.08 -46.40
N ARG A 562 -59.60 -61.19 -45.63
CA ARG A 562 -59.50 -62.58 -46.11
C ARG A 562 -60.40 -63.53 -45.30
N GLU A 563 -61.11 -64.45 -45.97
CA GLU A 563 -62.02 -65.41 -45.31
C GLU A 563 -61.26 -66.53 -44.54
N ALA A 564 -61.56 -66.67 -43.24
CA ALA A 564 -61.03 -67.73 -42.38
C ALA A 564 -61.83 -69.06 -42.42
N ARG A 565 -61.21 -70.16 -41.98
CA ARG A 565 -61.79 -71.53 -41.90
C ARG A 565 -61.43 -72.21 -40.59
N TYR A 566 -62.36 -72.99 -40.02
CA TYR A 566 -62.27 -73.53 -38.65
C TYR A 566 -62.16 -75.07 -38.59
N GLU A 567 -61.42 -75.63 -37.62
CA GLU A 567 -61.49 -77.06 -37.27
C GLU A 567 -61.02 -77.39 -35.84
N ILE A 568 -61.48 -78.52 -35.28
CA ILE A 568 -60.96 -79.05 -34.00
C ILE A 568 -59.53 -79.57 -34.24
N ALA A 569 -58.56 -78.99 -33.55
CA ALA A 569 -57.13 -79.26 -33.72
C ALA A 569 -56.50 -80.08 -32.57
N GLY A 570 -57.11 -80.09 -31.38
CA GLY A 570 -56.58 -80.77 -30.20
C GLY A 570 -57.45 -80.58 -28.95
N GLY A 571 -56.85 -80.77 -27.76
CA GLY A 571 -57.52 -80.72 -26.45
C GLY A 571 -57.66 -82.11 -25.81
N ALA A 572 -57.70 -82.17 -24.47
CA ALA A 572 -57.87 -83.42 -23.72
C ALA A 572 -59.22 -84.07 -24.03
N ASP A 573 -60.25 -83.25 -24.20
CA ASP A 573 -61.65 -83.64 -24.35
C ASP A 573 -62.16 -83.52 -25.77
N ALA A 574 -61.29 -83.27 -26.74
CA ALA A 574 -61.62 -83.04 -28.16
C ALA A 574 -62.57 -84.10 -28.77
N GLY A 575 -62.52 -85.35 -28.27
CA GLY A 575 -63.42 -86.44 -28.65
C GLY A 575 -64.88 -86.27 -28.20
N LEU A 576 -65.19 -85.26 -27.41
CA LEU A 576 -66.50 -84.89 -26.88
C LEU A 576 -67.12 -83.67 -27.59
N PHE A 577 -66.44 -83.08 -28.59
CA PHE A 577 -66.86 -81.84 -29.26
C PHE A 577 -66.99 -81.98 -30.79
N ALA A 578 -67.74 -81.06 -31.41
CA ALA A 578 -67.81 -80.90 -32.86
C ALA A 578 -67.89 -79.41 -33.25
N ILE A 579 -67.29 -79.05 -34.39
CA ILE A 579 -67.31 -77.67 -34.95
C ILE A 579 -67.71 -77.65 -36.44
N ASP A 580 -68.40 -76.60 -36.88
CA ASP A 580 -68.64 -76.31 -38.29
C ASP A 580 -67.50 -75.54 -38.96
N ARG A 581 -67.01 -76.03 -40.10
CA ARG A 581 -65.80 -75.52 -40.79
C ARG A 581 -65.91 -74.10 -41.38
N THR A 582 -67.11 -73.56 -41.49
CA THR A 582 -67.39 -72.29 -42.18
C THR A 582 -68.04 -71.24 -41.31
N SER A 583 -68.77 -71.65 -40.27
CA SER A 583 -69.46 -70.77 -39.34
C SER A 583 -68.86 -70.75 -37.94
N GLY A 584 -67.96 -71.68 -37.61
CA GLY A 584 -67.29 -71.74 -36.30
C GLY A 584 -68.18 -72.23 -35.15
N ALA A 585 -69.40 -72.71 -35.43
CA ALA A 585 -70.33 -73.17 -34.39
C ALA A 585 -69.78 -74.39 -33.63
N LEU A 586 -69.58 -74.27 -32.31
CA LEU A 586 -69.04 -75.30 -31.43
C LEU A 586 -70.11 -75.87 -30.50
N SER A 587 -70.11 -77.19 -30.33
CA SER A 587 -71.06 -77.90 -29.47
C SER A 587 -70.44 -79.17 -28.87
N PHE A 588 -70.90 -79.57 -27.68
CA PHE A 588 -70.67 -80.91 -27.17
C PHE A 588 -71.41 -81.95 -28.03
N ILE A 589 -70.88 -83.17 -28.08
CA ILE A 589 -71.51 -84.34 -28.71
C ILE A 589 -72.65 -84.88 -27.82
N SER A 590 -72.60 -84.63 -26.51
CA SER A 590 -73.63 -84.96 -25.51
C SER A 590 -73.69 -83.90 -24.39
N LYS A 591 -74.79 -83.84 -23.63
CA LYS A 591 -74.95 -82.86 -22.53
C LYS A 591 -73.86 -83.00 -21.46
N ALA A 592 -73.36 -81.88 -20.95
CA ALA A 592 -72.43 -81.81 -19.82
C ALA A 592 -73.17 -81.57 -18.47
N ASP A 593 -72.54 -81.91 -17.34
CA ASP A 593 -73.12 -82.10 -15.99
C ASP A 593 -72.07 -81.69 -14.94
N PHE A 594 -72.39 -80.78 -13.99
CA PHE A 594 -71.39 -80.24 -13.04
C PHE A 594 -71.06 -81.19 -11.90
N GLU A 595 -72.06 -81.91 -11.41
CA GLU A 595 -71.88 -82.83 -10.28
C GLU A 595 -71.29 -84.18 -10.71
N ASN A 596 -71.30 -84.47 -12.01
CA ASN A 596 -70.64 -85.63 -12.61
C ASN A 596 -70.03 -85.28 -13.99
N PRO A 597 -68.87 -84.61 -14.03
CA PRO A 597 -68.15 -84.33 -15.27
C PRO A 597 -67.84 -85.59 -16.09
N ALA A 598 -67.75 -85.38 -17.39
CA ALA A 598 -67.46 -86.40 -18.41
C ALA A 598 -66.20 -86.08 -19.22
N ASP A 599 -65.51 -85.01 -18.85
CA ASP A 599 -64.14 -84.69 -19.26
C ASP A 599 -63.15 -85.77 -18.78
N ALA A 600 -61.90 -85.67 -19.23
CA ALA A 600 -60.90 -86.72 -19.11
C ALA A 600 -60.41 -86.98 -17.68
N ASP A 601 -60.52 -85.99 -16.79
CA ASP A 601 -59.99 -85.98 -15.42
C ASP A 601 -61.01 -85.63 -14.32
N GLY A 602 -62.17 -85.07 -14.66
CA GLY A 602 -63.33 -84.97 -13.77
C GLY A 602 -63.47 -83.64 -13.03
N ASP A 603 -63.05 -82.52 -13.63
CA ASP A 603 -63.03 -81.19 -12.96
C ASP A 603 -64.10 -80.19 -13.45
N ASN A 604 -64.88 -80.54 -14.47
CA ASN A 604 -65.90 -79.73 -15.15
C ASN A 604 -65.39 -78.71 -16.17
N VAL A 605 -64.09 -78.64 -16.43
CA VAL A 605 -63.50 -77.77 -17.45
C VAL A 605 -63.11 -78.62 -18.65
N TYR A 606 -63.99 -78.65 -19.65
CA TYR A 606 -63.80 -79.52 -20.81
C TYR A 606 -62.89 -78.83 -21.84
N ASP A 607 -61.68 -79.37 -22.07
CA ASP A 607 -60.65 -78.73 -22.89
C ASP A 607 -60.67 -79.18 -24.36
N VAL A 608 -60.94 -78.23 -25.26
CA VAL A 608 -60.86 -78.42 -26.72
C VAL A 608 -60.09 -77.29 -27.40
N VAL A 609 -59.28 -77.62 -28.40
CA VAL A 609 -58.51 -76.64 -29.18
C VAL A 609 -59.10 -76.53 -30.59
N VAL A 610 -59.37 -75.31 -31.04
CA VAL A 610 -59.92 -74.96 -32.36
C VAL A 610 -58.92 -74.14 -33.14
N LEU A 611 -58.57 -74.56 -34.36
CA LEU A 611 -57.76 -73.79 -35.30
C LEU A 611 -58.67 -72.93 -36.19
N ALA A 612 -58.34 -71.65 -36.37
CA ALA A 612 -58.77 -70.85 -37.51
C ALA A 612 -57.57 -70.53 -38.42
N ALA A 613 -57.77 -70.51 -39.74
CA ALA A 613 -56.76 -70.08 -40.69
C ALA A 613 -57.36 -69.45 -41.95
N ASP A 614 -56.73 -68.38 -42.46
CA ASP A 614 -57.03 -67.76 -43.77
C ASP A 614 -56.06 -68.24 -44.88
N GLY A 615 -54.98 -68.91 -44.50
CA GLY A 615 -53.92 -69.40 -45.39
C GLY A 615 -52.66 -68.52 -45.42
N ARG A 616 -52.58 -67.45 -44.64
CA ARG A 616 -51.35 -66.70 -44.34
C ARG A 616 -51.05 -66.64 -42.84
N SER A 617 -52.06 -66.32 -42.03
CA SER A 617 -52.02 -66.51 -40.59
C SER A 617 -52.90 -67.70 -40.21
N SER A 618 -52.61 -68.24 -39.03
CA SER A 618 -53.43 -69.28 -38.42
C SER A 618 -53.30 -69.16 -36.92
N ASP A 619 -54.43 -69.12 -36.25
CA ASP A 619 -54.53 -68.98 -34.81
C ASP A 619 -55.21 -70.22 -34.22
N THR A 620 -54.73 -70.67 -33.05
CA THR A 620 -55.27 -71.84 -32.35
C THR A 620 -55.85 -71.43 -31.03
N GLN A 621 -57.17 -71.42 -30.97
CA GLN A 621 -57.91 -71.11 -29.77
C GLN A 621 -57.97 -72.33 -28.85
N ALA A 622 -57.35 -72.25 -27.68
CA ALA A 622 -57.75 -73.11 -26.56
C ALA A 622 -59.13 -72.66 -26.05
N ILE A 623 -60.02 -73.63 -25.85
CA ILE A 623 -61.41 -73.43 -25.43
C ILE A 623 -61.66 -74.37 -24.26
N SER A 624 -61.56 -73.80 -23.07
CA SER A 624 -62.02 -74.40 -21.82
C SER A 624 -63.53 -74.19 -21.70
N VAL A 625 -64.31 -75.27 -21.73
CA VAL A 625 -65.76 -75.18 -21.51
C VAL A 625 -66.06 -75.56 -20.08
N THR A 626 -65.87 -74.59 -19.20
CA THR A 626 -66.26 -74.66 -17.80
C THR A 626 -67.78 -74.84 -17.71
N VAL A 627 -68.18 -76.04 -17.33
CA VAL A 627 -69.49 -76.21 -16.72
C VAL A 627 -69.40 -75.56 -15.35
N ALA A 628 -70.28 -74.61 -15.05
CA ALA A 628 -70.15 -73.76 -13.88
C ALA A 628 -71.13 -74.10 -12.75
N ASN A 629 -70.63 -73.99 -11.51
CA ASN A 629 -71.35 -73.80 -10.25
C ASN A 629 -71.04 -72.37 -9.71
N ALA A 630 -70.64 -72.15 -8.43
CA ALA A 630 -70.10 -70.88 -7.82
C ALA A 630 -69.62 -71.07 -6.33
N PHE A 631 -68.80 -70.26 -5.62
CA PHE A 631 -67.80 -69.19 -5.96
C PHE A 631 -66.93 -68.76 -4.70
N GLU A 632 -65.58 -68.60 -4.74
CA GLU A 632 -64.69 -68.29 -3.56
C GLU A 632 -63.37 -67.42 -3.79
N PRO A 633 -62.57 -66.99 -2.74
CA PRO A 633 -61.65 -65.78 -2.75
C PRO A 633 -60.10 -65.92 -2.46
N VAL A 634 -59.35 -64.78 -2.38
CA VAL A 634 -57.86 -64.59 -2.61
C VAL A 634 -57.00 -64.04 -1.41
N ALA A 635 -55.67 -64.32 -1.30
CA ALA A 635 -54.70 -63.73 -0.32
C ALA A 635 -53.15 -63.75 -0.67
N PHE A 636 -52.26 -63.02 0.06
CA PHE A 636 -50.77 -62.94 -0.15
C PHE A 636 -49.92 -63.96 0.67
N GLU A 637 -48.70 -64.29 0.20
CA GLU A 637 -47.68 -65.08 0.94
C GLU A 637 -46.55 -64.24 1.57
N ALA A 638 -45.90 -64.73 2.64
CA ALA A 638 -45.06 -63.91 3.52
C ALA A 638 -43.65 -63.60 2.95
N ALA A 639 -43.42 -62.34 2.55
CA ALA A 639 -42.20 -61.88 1.90
C ALA A 639 -41.32 -60.89 2.72
N GLN A 640 -40.12 -60.60 2.22
CA GLN A 640 -39.18 -59.61 2.78
C GLN A 640 -39.58 -58.18 2.39
N VAL A 641 -39.48 -57.22 3.34
CA VAL A 641 -40.08 -55.88 3.21
C VAL A 641 -39.09 -54.71 3.27
N THR A 642 -37.77 -54.95 3.30
CA THR A 642 -36.76 -53.87 3.34
C THR A 642 -35.48 -54.27 2.60
N TYR A 643 -34.94 -53.34 1.81
CA TYR A 643 -33.76 -53.49 0.95
C TYR A 643 -32.86 -52.25 1.04
N TYR A 644 -31.55 -52.44 0.87
CA TYR A 644 -30.54 -51.37 0.78
C TYR A 644 -29.78 -51.52 -0.55
N LEU A 645 -29.64 -50.44 -1.30
CA LEU A 645 -29.03 -50.43 -2.63
C LEU A 645 -28.03 -49.27 -2.73
N PRO A 646 -26.86 -49.45 -3.36
CA PRO A 646 -26.01 -48.32 -3.73
C PRO A 646 -26.71 -47.49 -4.79
N GLU A 647 -26.46 -46.18 -4.79
CA GLU A 647 -26.86 -45.34 -5.91
C GLU A 647 -26.19 -45.78 -7.22
N ASN A 648 -26.75 -45.33 -8.34
CA ASN A 648 -26.31 -45.76 -9.68
C ASN A 648 -26.34 -47.29 -9.92
N GLY A 649 -26.99 -48.05 -9.02
CA GLY A 649 -27.23 -49.49 -9.10
C GLY A 649 -28.57 -49.90 -9.73
N LEU A 650 -28.67 -51.17 -10.12
CA LEU A 650 -29.89 -51.78 -10.66
C LEU A 650 -30.84 -52.26 -9.52
N ILE A 651 -32.15 -52.16 -9.76
CA ILE A 651 -33.21 -52.58 -8.82
C ILE A 651 -33.82 -53.91 -9.26
N ASP A 652 -33.81 -54.91 -8.37
CA ASP A 652 -34.36 -56.27 -8.59
C ASP A 652 -35.04 -56.79 -7.29
N VAL A 653 -36.37 -56.70 -7.21
CA VAL A 653 -37.20 -57.02 -6.02
C VAL A 653 -38.54 -57.64 -6.43
N SER A 654 -39.09 -58.64 -5.71
CA SER A 654 -40.37 -59.29 -6.06
C SER A 654 -41.13 -59.98 -4.89
N SER A 655 -42.45 -60.23 -5.04
CA SER A 655 -43.31 -60.94 -4.07
C SER A 655 -44.60 -61.55 -4.70
N THR A 656 -45.28 -62.52 -4.04
CA THR A 656 -46.34 -63.40 -4.62
C THR A 656 -47.53 -63.76 -3.70
N ALA A 657 -48.67 -64.19 -4.28
CA ALA A 657 -49.98 -64.45 -3.67
C ALA A 657 -50.72 -65.70 -4.23
N SER A 658 -51.78 -66.18 -3.55
CA SER A 658 -52.57 -67.39 -3.90
C SER A 658 -54.06 -67.34 -3.46
N GLY A 659 -54.96 -68.08 -4.16
CA GLY A 659 -56.42 -68.14 -3.92
C GLY A 659 -57.30 -67.58 -5.05
N GLY A 660 -58.63 -67.62 -4.90
CA GLY A 660 -59.65 -67.16 -5.87
C GLY A 660 -60.14 -68.22 -6.86
N ASP A 661 -61.28 -67.95 -7.51
CA ASP A 661 -61.81 -68.76 -8.63
C ASP A 661 -61.09 -68.51 -9.97
N GLY A 662 -60.10 -67.61 -10.01
CA GLY A 662 -59.37 -67.23 -11.22
C GLY A 662 -58.02 -66.53 -10.95
N PRO A 663 -57.34 -66.03 -11.99
CA PRO A 663 -55.92 -65.66 -11.93
C PRO A 663 -55.63 -64.37 -11.16
N ILE A 664 -54.57 -64.41 -10.34
CA ILE A 664 -54.17 -63.28 -9.49
C ILE A 664 -53.28 -62.29 -10.23
N THR A 665 -53.65 -61.02 -10.14
CA THR A 665 -52.92 -59.88 -10.70
C THR A 665 -52.36 -58.98 -9.61
N TYR A 666 -51.13 -58.48 -9.81
CA TYR A 666 -50.42 -57.61 -8.89
C TYR A 666 -50.42 -56.14 -9.36
N SER A 667 -50.42 -55.20 -8.43
CA SER A 667 -50.26 -53.76 -8.71
C SER A 667 -49.56 -53.05 -7.54
N LEU A 668 -48.95 -51.88 -7.83
CA LEU A 668 -48.30 -51.03 -6.84
C LEU A 668 -49.13 -49.79 -6.52
N GLY A 669 -49.11 -49.41 -5.25
CA GLY A 669 -49.56 -48.14 -4.68
C GLY A 669 -48.59 -47.70 -3.59
N GLY A 670 -49.02 -46.80 -2.70
CA GLY A 670 -48.10 -46.07 -1.82
C GLY A 670 -47.62 -44.76 -2.45
N LYS A 671 -46.75 -44.02 -1.77
CA LYS A 671 -46.37 -42.67 -2.20
C LYS A 671 -45.38 -42.66 -3.37
N ASP A 672 -44.43 -43.59 -3.33
CA ASP A 672 -43.28 -43.59 -4.24
C ASP A 672 -43.51 -44.49 -5.46
N ALA A 673 -44.65 -45.19 -5.52
CA ALA A 673 -44.99 -46.14 -6.58
C ALA A 673 -45.15 -45.54 -7.98
N VAL A 674 -45.25 -44.22 -8.12
CA VAL A 674 -45.21 -43.56 -9.43
C VAL A 674 -43.85 -43.75 -10.13
N LEU A 675 -42.78 -43.97 -9.34
CA LEU A 675 -41.39 -44.10 -9.77
C LEU A 675 -41.00 -45.55 -10.11
N PHE A 676 -41.89 -46.51 -9.91
CA PHE A 676 -41.60 -47.93 -10.11
C PHE A 676 -42.66 -48.59 -11.00
N ASP A 677 -42.20 -49.52 -11.82
CA ASP A 677 -43.05 -50.48 -12.53
C ASP A 677 -43.05 -51.81 -11.81
N ILE A 678 -44.21 -52.46 -11.77
CA ILE A 678 -44.34 -53.85 -11.37
C ILE A 678 -44.91 -54.69 -12.50
N ASN A 679 -44.35 -55.87 -12.71
CA ASN A 679 -44.95 -56.87 -13.56
C ASN A 679 -46.22 -57.43 -12.88
N SER A 680 -47.39 -57.16 -13.45
CA SER A 680 -48.69 -57.52 -12.89
C SER A 680 -48.97 -59.03 -12.85
N ALA A 681 -48.17 -59.87 -13.52
CA ALA A 681 -48.26 -61.32 -13.46
C ALA A 681 -47.23 -61.96 -12.51
N THR A 682 -46.02 -61.40 -12.38
CA THR A 682 -44.92 -62.00 -11.59
C THR A 682 -44.60 -61.29 -10.27
N GLY A 683 -45.12 -60.08 -10.06
CA GLY A 683 -44.85 -59.27 -8.87
C GLY A 683 -43.43 -58.68 -8.80
N SER A 684 -42.68 -58.66 -9.91
CA SER A 684 -41.32 -58.11 -9.99
C SER A 684 -41.29 -56.60 -10.22
N ILE A 685 -40.53 -55.87 -9.39
CA ILE A 685 -40.48 -54.40 -9.30
C ILE A 685 -39.17 -53.87 -9.89
N HIS A 686 -39.26 -52.86 -10.75
CA HIS A 686 -38.13 -52.14 -11.37
C HIS A 686 -38.37 -50.63 -11.31
N LEU A 687 -37.33 -49.81 -11.50
CA LEU A 687 -37.49 -48.36 -11.63
C LEU A 687 -38.17 -48.01 -12.96
N ARG A 688 -39.16 -47.12 -12.93
CA ARG A 688 -39.86 -46.61 -14.12
C ARG A 688 -38.99 -45.54 -14.78
N GLY A 689 -38.34 -45.90 -15.89
CA GLY A 689 -37.46 -44.99 -16.64
C GLY A 689 -38.20 -43.86 -17.34
N ALA A 690 -38.52 -42.78 -16.62
CA ALA A 690 -39.18 -41.59 -17.18
C ALA A 690 -38.95 -40.29 -16.38
N GLN A 691 -37.70 -39.93 -16.05
CA GLN A 691 -37.25 -38.58 -15.66
C GLN A 691 -35.71 -38.44 -15.88
N GLY A 692 -35.22 -38.77 -17.08
CA GLY A 692 -33.81 -38.58 -17.46
C GLY A 692 -32.80 -39.58 -16.88
N SER A 693 -32.92 -39.97 -15.61
CA SER A 693 -32.05 -40.99 -15.00
C SER A 693 -32.64 -42.40 -15.08
N THR A 694 -31.80 -43.38 -15.39
CA THR A 694 -32.13 -44.83 -15.34
C THR A 694 -31.75 -45.48 -14.01
N THR A 695 -31.25 -44.68 -13.07
CA THR A 695 -30.76 -45.08 -11.77
C THR A 695 -31.27 -44.14 -10.69
N LEU A 696 -31.21 -44.56 -9.44
CA LEU A 696 -31.46 -43.67 -8.30
C LEU A 696 -30.13 -43.02 -7.87
N ASP A 697 -30.21 -41.73 -7.63
CA ASP A 697 -29.18 -40.75 -7.27
C ASP A 697 -29.44 -40.33 -5.81
N PHE A 698 -28.40 -40.26 -4.98
CA PHE A 698 -28.50 -40.00 -3.54
C PHE A 698 -28.52 -38.50 -3.21
N GLU A 699 -27.86 -37.67 -4.01
CA GLU A 699 -27.72 -36.21 -3.88
C GLU A 699 -28.98 -35.49 -4.40
N ALA A 700 -29.65 -36.08 -5.40
CA ALA A 700 -30.92 -35.65 -5.98
C ALA A 700 -31.99 -36.76 -5.89
N PRO A 701 -32.41 -37.17 -4.67
CA PRO A 701 -33.38 -38.24 -4.50
C PRO A 701 -34.73 -37.86 -5.13
N SER A 702 -35.35 -38.82 -5.80
CA SER A 702 -36.63 -38.64 -6.49
C SER A 702 -37.84 -39.15 -5.70
N ASP A 703 -37.65 -39.66 -4.48
CA ASP A 703 -38.74 -40.08 -3.60
C ASP A 703 -39.59 -38.90 -3.12
N HIS A 704 -40.82 -39.19 -2.66
CA HIS A 704 -41.82 -38.20 -2.34
C HIS A 704 -41.37 -37.22 -1.23
N ASP A 705 -40.54 -37.65 -0.28
CA ASP A 705 -40.07 -36.84 0.84
C ASP A 705 -38.55 -36.58 0.87
N PHE A 706 -37.82 -36.89 -0.22
CA PHE A 706 -36.40 -36.57 -0.40
C PHE A 706 -35.51 -37.14 0.72
N ASP A 707 -35.87 -38.31 1.27
CA ASP A 707 -35.20 -38.94 2.43
C ASP A 707 -34.36 -40.19 2.08
N ASN A 708 -34.22 -40.49 0.78
CA ASN A 708 -33.52 -41.64 0.23
C ASN A 708 -34.16 -42.99 0.62
N ILE A 709 -35.46 -43.02 0.96
CA ILE A 709 -36.21 -44.21 1.34
C ILE A 709 -37.57 -44.28 0.62
N TYR A 710 -37.60 -45.03 -0.47
CA TYR A 710 -38.78 -45.22 -1.32
C TYR A 710 -39.72 -46.27 -0.71
N ARG A 711 -40.99 -45.92 -0.50
CA ARG A 711 -42.00 -46.71 0.25
C ARG A 711 -43.18 -47.11 -0.64
N LEU A 712 -43.41 -48.41 -0.75
CA LEU A 712 -44.28 -49.04 -1.74
C LEU A 712 -45.33 -49.96 -1.09
N THR A 713 -46.56 -49.93 -1.59
CA THR A 713 -47.66 -50.83 -1.19
C THR A 713 -48.02 -51.74 -2.35
N LEU A 714 -47.77 -53.04 -2.21
CA LEU A 714 -48.12 -54.08 -3.16
C LEU A 714 -49.55 -54.58 -2.94
N VAL A 715 -50.30 -54.80 -4.02
CA VAL A 715 -51.71 -55.23 -4.03
C VAL A 715 -51.87 -56.46 -4.93
N ALA A 716 -52.67 -57.45 -4.53
CA ALA A 716 -52.99 -58.64 -5.34
C ALA A 716 -54.50 -58.85 -5.42
N SER A 717 -55.05 -59.12 -6.62
CA SER A 717 -56.50 -59.32 -6.83
C SER A 717 -56.81 -60.45 -7.81
N ALA A 718 -57.91 -61.18 -7.54
CA ALA A 718 -58.64 -61.97 -8.54
C ALA A 718 -60.14 -61.96 -8.20
N ASP A 719 -60.99 -61.91 -9.23
CA ASP A 719 -62.44 -62.17 -9.22
C ASP A 719 -63.21 -61.68 -7.97
N ASN A 720 -63.14 -60.36 -7.74
CA ASN A 720 -63.77 -59.63 -6.64
C ASN A 720 -63.19 -59.88 -5.23
N SER A 721 -61.95 -60.36 -5.13
CA SER A 721 -61.19 -60.46 -3.88
C SER A 721 -59.78 -59.85 -4.01
N THR A 722 -59.31 -59.16 -2.96
CA THR A 722 -58.09 -58.32 -2.98
C THR A 722 -57.33 -58.36 -1.65
N ALA A 723 -55.99 -58.38 -1.70
CA ALA A 723 -55.06 -58.34 -0.57
C ALA A 723 -53.95 -57.28 -0.76
N PHE A 724 -53.20 -56.94 0.31
CA PHE A 724 -52.23 -55.82 0.37
C PHE A 724 -50.97 -56.16 1.21
N GLN A 725 -49.79 -55.56 0.90
CA GLN A 725 -48.47 -55.80 1.52
C GLN A 725 -47.56 -54.53 1.38
N GLU A 726 -46.83 -54.09 2.42
CA GLU A 726 -45.91 -52.92 2.33
C GLU A 726 -44.43 -53.33 2.12
N LEU A 727 -43.63 -52.48 1.44
CA LEU A 727 -42.18 -52.61 1.16
C LEU A 727 -41.43 -51.26 1.28
N SER A 728 -40.11 -51.32 1.50
CA SER A 728 -39.21 -50.15 1.63
C SER A 728 -37.85 -50.39 0.96
N LEU A 729 -37.32 -49.39 0.24
CA LEU A 729 -36.03 -49.42 -0.48
C LEU A 729 -35.19 -48.21 -0.04
N THR A 730 -33.96 -48.42 0.46
CA THR A 730 -33.07 -47.33 0.90
C THR A 730 -31.83 -47.22 0.01
N ILE A 731 -31.51 -46.01 -0.44
CA ILE A 731 -30.34 -45.72 -1.29
C ILE A 731 -29.14 -45.26 -0.44
N THR A 732 -27.92 -45.54 -0.88
CA THR A 732 -26.68 -45.15 -0.19
C THR A 732 -25.66 -44.52 -1.15
N ASN A 733 -25.13 -43.36 -0.76
CA ASN A 733 -24.12 -42.57 -1.49
C ASN A 733 -22.88 -43.39 -1.93
N VAL A 734 -22.33 -43.03 -3.09
CA VAL A 734 -21.08 -43.49 -3.69
C VAL A 734 -20.33 -42.28 -4.28
N ASN A 735 -19.15 -41.98 -3.75
CA ASN A 735 -18.36 -40.79 -4.10
C ASN A 735 -18.17 -40.55 -5.62
N GLU A 736 -18.49 -39.34 -6.09
CA GLU A 736 -18.40 -38.91 -7.50
C GLU A 736 -17.25 -37.90 -7.73
N GLY A 737 -17.27 -37.13 -8.84
CA GLY A 737 -16.06 -36.51 -9.42
C GLY A 737 -15.72 -35.08 -8.98
N LEU A 738 -14.44 -34.84 -8.67
CA LEU A 738 -13.85 -33.55 -8.30
C LEU A 738 -13.26 -32.76 -9.49
N ALA A 739 -13.42 -31.42 -9.52
CA ALA A 739 -12.77 -30.54 -10.52
C ALA A 739 -12.34 -29.16 -9.99
N ILE A 740 -11.17 -28.65 -10.43
CA ILE A 740 -10.66 -27.29 -10.21
C ILE A 740 -11.31 -26.32 -11.21
N PHE A 741 -11.84 -25.20 -10.72
CA PHE A 741 -12.50 -24.17 -11.53
C PHE A 741 -11.95 -22.75 -11.33
N SER A 742 -11.03 -22.54 -10.36
CA SER A 742 -10.33 -21.27 -10.23
C SER A 742 -9.37 -21.02 -11.40
N ASP A 743 -8.96 -19.76 -11.57
CA ASP A 743 -7.88 -19.35 -12.49
C ASP A 743 -8.12 -19.71 -13.98
N GLY A 744 -9.38 -20.03 -14.34
CA GLY A 744 -9.82 -20.43 -15.67
C GLY A 744 -10.10 -21.94 -15.83
N GLY A 745 -9.70 -22.76 -14.87
CA GLY A 745 -9.84 -24.23 -14.91
C GLY A 745 -8.94 -24.93 -15.93
N GLY A 746 -8.92 -26.27 -15.89
CA GLY A 746 -8.13 -27.11 -16.81
C GLY A 746 -6.63 -27.22 -16.50
N GLU A 747 -5.89 -27.90 -17.39
CA GLU A 747 -4.51 -28.37 -17.13
C GLU A 747 -3.47 -27.26 -16.84
N VAL A 748 -3.64 -26.05 -17.40
CA VAL A 748 -2.65 -24.96 -17.29
C VAL A 748 -3.33 -23.59 -17.16
N ALA A 749 -2.94 -22.80 -16.15
CA ALA A 749 -3.29 -21.39 -16.03
C ALA A 749 -2.06 -20.48 -15.99
N GLN A 750 -2.25 -19.23 -16.42
CA GLN A 750 -1.22 -18.19 -16.49
C GLN A 750 -1.64 -17.03 -15.59
N LEU A 751 -0.82 -16.71 -14.60
CA LEU A 751 -1.09 -15.70 -13.59
C LEU A 751 0.00 -14.62 -13.61
N SER A 752 -0.32 -13.43 -13.08
CA SER A 752 0.70 -12.42 -12.83
C SER A 752 0.54 -11.78 -11.46
N VAL A 753 1.64 -11.67 -10.73
CA VAL A 753 1.72 -11.01 -9.44
C VAL A 753 2.61 -9.78 -9.55
N ALA A 754 2.33 -8.74 -8.76
CA ALA A 754 3.35 -7.75 -8.45
C ALA A 754 4.42 -8.41 -7.57
N GLU A 755 5.67 -7.96 -7.69
CA GLU A 755 6.68 -8.26 -6.68
C GLU A 755 6.30 -7.72 -5.30
N ASN A 756 7.07 -8.09 -4.28
CA ASN A 756 6.82 -7.77 -2.88
C ASN A 756 5.46 -8.30 -2.33
N SER A 757 4.61 -8.92 -3.16
CA SER A 757 3.39 -9.63 -2.78
C SER A 757 3.62 -11.12 -2.55
N ARG A 758 3.15 -11.63 -1.41
CA ARG A 758 3.21 -13.07 -1.12
C ARG A 758 2.01 -13.86 -1.64
N VAL A 759 0.83 -13.27 -1.79
CA VAL A 759 -0.38 -14.01 -2.20
C VAL A 759 -0.43 -14.08 -3.72
N VAL A 760 -0.65 -15.28 -4.25
CA VAL A 760 -0.80 -15.54 -5.69
C VAL A 760 -2.27 -15.57 -6.08
N THR A 761 -2.98 -16.58 -5.60
CA THR A 761 -4.40 -16.84 -5.90
C THR A 761 -4.99 -17.76 -4.82
N THR A 762 -6.27 -18.07 -4.94
CA THR A 762 -6.93 -19.12 -4.14
C THR A 762 -7.42 -20.21 -5.08
N VAL A 763 -6.77 -21.36 -5.04
CA VAL A 763 -7.17 -22.54 -5.82
C VAL A 763 -8.53 -23.01 -5.29
N GLN A 764 -9.52 -23.15 -6.18
CA GLN A 764 -10.86 -23.61 -5.82
C GLN A 764 -11.25 -24.80 -6.67
N ALA A 765 -11.57 -25.89 -5.99
CA ALA A 765 -12.19 -27.07 -6.57
C ALA A 765 -13.60 -27.26 -6.01
N LYS A 766 -14.47 -27.84 -6.82
CA LYS A 766 -15.80 -28.27 -6.41
C LYS A 766 -15.92 -29.78 -6.63
N ASP A 767 -16.32 -30.44 -5.55
CA ASP A 767 -16.76 -31.83 -5.56
C ASP A 767 -18.26 -31.91 -5.89
N GLN A 768 -18.71 -33.03 -6.47
CA GLN A 768 -20.11 -33.21 -6.87
C GLN A 768 -21.01 -33.60 -5.68
N ASP A 769 -20.49 -34.37 -4.72
CA ASP A 769 -21.19 -34.80 -3.50
C ASP A 769 -21.16 -33.71 -2.41
N GLY A 770 -20.26 -32.74 -2.56
CA GLY A 770 -20.04 -31.64 -1.64
C GLY A 770 -19.02 -31.95 -0.55
N GLU A 771 -18.21 -33.01 -0.69
CA GLU A 771 -17.10 -33.29 0.21
C GLU A 771 -16.02 -32.19 0.11
N PRO A 772 -15.36 -31.83 1.22
CA PRO A 772 -14.48 -30.67 1.26
C PRO A 772 -13.11 -30.99 0.64
N ALA A 773 -12.90 -30.49 -0.58
CA ALA A 773 -11.63 -30.57 -1.30
C ALA A 773 -10.43 -30.09 -0.46
N ARG A 774 -9.33 -30.83 -0.56
CA ARG A 774 -8.04 -30.55 0.07
C ARG A 774 -6.99 -30.23 -0.99
N TYR A 775 -6.10 -29.31 -0.67
CA TYR A 775 -5.14 -28.77 -1.64
C TYR A 775 -3.69 -29.08 -1.25
N TYR A 776 -2.87 -29.45 -2.22
CA TYR A 776 -1.43 -29.60 -2.02
C TYR A 776 -0.63 -29.26 -3.30
N ILE A 777 0.65 -28.97 -3.14
CA ILE A 777 1.58 -28.74 -4.25
C ILE A 777 2.21 -30.09 -4.62
N ALA A 778 2.03 -30.54 -5.86
CA ALA A 778 2.57 -31.81 -6.36
C ALA A 778 3.89 -31.66 -7.12
N GLY A 779 4.21 -30.47 -7.63
CA GLY A 779 5.39 -30.27 -8.46
C GLY A 779 5.54 -28.84 -9.00
N GLY A 780 6.23 -28.73 -10.14
CA GLY A 780 6.73 -27.47 -10.71
C GLY A 780 8.21 -27.24 -10.37
N ALA A 781 8.90 -26.43 -11.18
CA ALA A 781 10.32 -26.12 -10.96
C ALA A 781 10.52 -25.37 -9.64
N ASP A 782 9.54 -24.55 -9.26
CA ASP A 782 9.61 -23.59 -8.15
C ASP A 782 8.76 -24.01 -6.94
N ALA A 783 8.26 -25.25 -6.92
CA ALA A 783 7.39 -25.80 -5.87
C ALA A 783 7.84 -25.45 -4.44
N SER A 784 9.15 -25.47 -4.18
CA SER A 784 9.76 -25.16 -2.87
C SER A 784 9.66 -23.69 -2.44
N ARG A 785 9.31 -22.78 -3.36
CA ARG A 785 9.07 -21.35 -3.11
C ARG A 785 7.65 -21.06 -2.65
N PHE A 786 6.73 -22.03 -2.75
CA PHE A 786 5.31 -21.84 -2.44
C PHE A 786 4.83 -22.64 -1.23
N THR A 787 3.73 -22.17 -0.66
CA THR A 787 2.87 -22.91 0.26
C THR A 787 1.43 -22.78 -0.21
N ILE A 788 0.65 -23.84 -0.06
CA ILE A 788 -0.80 -23.81 -0.25
C ILE A 788 -1.47 -24.22 1.07
N ASP A 789 -2.54 -23.52 1.46
CA ASP A 789 -3.33 -23.95 2.62
C ASP A 789 -4.23 -25.12 2.25
N VAL A 790 -4.10 -26.22 3.02
CA VAL A 790 -4.71 -27.51 2.69
C VAL A 790 -6.24 -27.53 2.73
N ASN A 791 -6.91 -26.55 3.33
CA ASN A 791 -8.39 -26.52 3.41
C ASN A 791 -9.02 -25.34 2.67
N SER A 792 -8.27 -24.25 2.44
CA SER A 792 -8.77 -23.04 1.78
C SER A 792 -8.20 -22.80 0.39
N GLY A 793 -7.17 -23.53 -0.02
CA GLY A 793 -6.56 -23.44 -1.36
C GLY A 793 -5.75 -22.17 -1.61
N VAL A 794 -5.56 -21.31 -0.61
CA VAL A 794 -4.76 -20.09 -0.73
C VAL A 794 -3.31 -20.44 -1.05
N LEU A 795 -2.86 -20.10 -2.25
CA LEU A 795 -1.50 -20.28 -2.74
C LEU A 795 -0.71 -18.99 -2.55
N GLN A 796 0.46 -19.12 -1.91
CA GLN A 796 1.31 -17.98 -1.57
C GLN A 796 2.80 -18.34 -1.60
N PHE A 797 3.66 -17.37 -1.88
CA PHE A 797 5.09 -17.50 -1.74
C PHE A 797 5.53 -17.60 -0.26
N VAL A 798 6.55 -18.42 -0.01
CA VAL A 798 7.25 -18.57 1.28
C VAL A 798 7.92 -17.25 1.67
N THR A 799 8.63 -16.64 0.72
CA THR A 799 9.23 -15.30 0.78
C THR A 799 8.69 -14.53 -0.41
N ALA A 800 8.36 -13.24 -0.26
CA ALA A 800 7.89 -12.45 -1.39
C ALA A 800 8.91 -12.50 -2.55
N PRO A 801 8.46 -12.57 -3.81
CA PRO A 801 9.34 -12.44 -4.96
C PRO A 801 9.80 -10.99 -5.09
N ASP A 802 10.95 -10.83 -5.71
CA ASP A 802 11.73 -9.61 -5.94
C ASP A 802 12.19 -9.76 -7.40
N PHE A 803 11.90 -8.75 -8.23
CA PHE A 803 12.03 -8.81 -9.68
C PHE A 803 13.47 -8.60 -10.15
N GLU A 804 14.27 -7.86 -9.38
CA GLU A 804 15.70 -7.59 -9.58
C GLU A 804 16.57 -8.78 -9.18
N THR A 805 16.14 -9.57 -8.18
CA THR A 805 16.82 -10.78 -7.68
C THR A 805 15.94 -12.05 -7.83
N PRO A 806 15.57 -12.44 -9.08
CA PRO A 806 14.72 -13.61 -9.32
C PRO A 806 15.30 -14.88 -8.67
N ARG A 807 14.43 -15.58 -7.92
CA ARG A 807 14.78 -16.78 -7.13
C ARG A 807 14.08 -18.05 -7.63
N ASP A 808 13.44 -17.96 -8.78
CA ASP A 808 12.98 -19.09 -9.58
C ASP A 808 14.17 -19.96 -10.04
N ALA A 809 13.88 -21.15 -10.57
CA ALA A 809 14.90 -22.15 -10.90
C ALA A 809 15.79 -21.77 -12.11
N ASN A 810 15.34 -20.80 -12.91
CA ASN A 810 15.85 -20.38 -14.21
C ASN A 810 16.26 -18.89 -14.27
N GLY A 811 15.78 -18.03 -13.37
CA GLY A 811 16.14 -16.62 -13.32
C GLY A 811 15.40 -15.71 -14.30
N ASP A 812 14.15 -16.03 -14.69
CA ASP A 812 13.41 -15.30 -15.74
C ASP A 812 12.11 -14.63 -15.30
N ASN A 813 11.87 -14.55 -13.98
CA ASN A 813 10.70 -13.97 -13.33
C ASN A 813 9.38 -14.69 -13.64
N VAL A 814 9.44 -15.98 -14.00
CA VAL A 814 8.28 -16.85 -14.21
C VAL A 814 8.40 -18.09 -13.34
N TYR A 815 7.54 -18.19 -12.32
CA TYR A 815 7.57 -19.26 -11.35
C TYR A 815 6.57 -20.37 -11.72
N ASP A 816 7.06 -21.59 -11.91
CA ASP A 816 6.28 -22.77 -12.28
C ASP A 816 5.92 -23.62 -11.05
N VAL A 817 4.61 -23.78 -10.77
CA VAL A 817 4.10 -24.62 -9.67
C VAL A 817 2.90 -25.47 -10.12
N THR A 818 2.85 -26.74 -9.73
CA THR A 818 1.72 -27.64 -9.99
C THR A 818 0.96 -27.92 -8.71
N VAL A 819 -0.32 -27.56 -8.71
CA VAL A 819 -1.25 -27.75 -7.59
C VAL A 819 -2.21 -28.91 -7.87
N VAL A 820 -2.69 -29.55 -6.81
CA VAL A 820 -3.66 -30.63 -6.85
C VAL A 820 -4.76 -30.35 -5.85
N ALA A 821 -6.01 -30.59 -6.26
CA ALA A 821 -7.15 -30.71 -5.37
C ALA A 821 -7.54 -32.19 -5.24
N THR A 822 -7.90 -32.64 -4.04
CA THR A 822 -8.36 -34.00 -3.77
C THR A 822 -9.39 -34.05 -2.62
N ASP A 823 -10.42 -34.87 -2.76
CA ASP A 823 -11.34 -35.28 -1.69
C ASP A 823 -10.80 -36.48 -0.88
N GLY A 824 -9.86 -37.24 -1.47
CA GLY A 824 -9.29 -38.49 -0.97
C GLY A 824 -9.63 -39.73 -1.81
N ALA A 825 -10.53 -39.61 -2.79
CA ALA A 825 -10.92 -40.64 -3.75
C ALA A 825 -10.50 -40.27 -5.19
N PHE A 826 -10.65 -39.01 -5.56
CA PHE A 826 -10.29 -38.41 -6.84
C PHE A 826 -9.25 -37.28 -6.67
N GLU A 827 -8.55 -36.97 -7.75
CA GLU A 827 -7.59 -35.86 -7.81
C GLU A 827 -7.78 -35.10 -9.13
N ASP A 828 -7.73 -33.78 -9.07
CA ASP A 828 -7.62 -32.91 -10.24
C ASP A 828 -6.38 -32.03 -10.13
N ILE A 829 -5.71 -31.77 -11.26
CA ILE A 829 -4.33 -31.28 -11.32
C ILE A 829 -4.24 -30.08 -12.27
N GLN A 830 -3.66 -28.99 -11.78
CA GLN A 830 -3.44 -27.77 -12.56
C GLN A 830 -2.00 -27.27 -12.43
N ALA A 831 -1.37 -26.96 -13.55
CA ALA A 831 -0.09 -26.26 -13.60
C ALA A 831 -0.31 -24.74 -13.68
N LEU A 832 0.40 -24.00 -12.84
CA LEU A 832 0.35 -22.54 -12.74
C LEU A 832 1.72 -21.98 -13.11
N SER A 833 1.74 -21.09 -14.10
CA SER A 833 2.91 -20.29 -14.46
C SER A 833 2.64 -18.85 -14.04
N ILE A 834 3.47 -18.34 -13.12
CA ILE A 834 3.23 -17.11 -12.37
C ILE A 834 4.31 -16.10 -12.73
N GLN A 835 3.95 -15.13 -13.58
CA GLN A 835 4.84 -14.03 -13.94
C GLN A 835 4.89 -12.98 -12.82
N VAL A 836 6.08 -12.74 -12.29
CA VAL A 836 6.35 -11.60 -11.40
C VAL A 836 6.53 -10.35 -12.25
N LYS A 837 5.93 -9.24 -11.81
CA LYS A 837 6.01 -7.94 -12.45
C LYS A 837 6.74 -6.95 -11.56
N ASP A 838 7.75 -6.33 -12.15
CA ASP A 838 8.39 -5.07 -11.78
C ASP A 838 7.34 -4.06 -11.27
N VAL A 839 7.56 -3.56 -10.07
CA VAL A 839 6.90 -2.40 -9.48
C VAL A 839 7.95 -1.31 -9.33
N ALA A 840 8.03 -0.40 -10.30
CA ALA A 840 9.00 0.69 -10.33
C ALA A 840 9.14 1.46 -8.98
N GLU A 841 10.15 1.08 -8.22
CA GLU A 841 10.47 1.62 -6.90
C GLU A 841 11.43 2.82 -7.06
N GLY A 842 10.85 4.02 -7.04
CA GLY A 842 11.63 5.26 -7.05
C GLY A 842 12.34 5.46 -5.70
N GLY A 843 13.67 5.34 -5.72
CA GLY A 843 14.52 5.47 -4.53
C GLY A 843 14.29 6.75 -3.73
N ALA A 844 14.36 6.63 -2.41
CA ALA A 844 14.06 7.66 -1.44
C ALA A 844 15.25 8.58 -1.18
N VAL A 845 14.99 9.90 -1.21
CA VAL A 845 15.96 10.91 -0.74
C VAL A 845 15.65 11.25 0.72
N LEU A 846 16.50 10.81 1.65
CA LEU A 846 16.27 10.90 3.09
C LEU A 846 17.26 11.85 3.76
N TYR A 847 16.76 12.66 4.69
CA TYR A 847 17.57 13.56 5.53
C TYR A 847 17.34 13.27 7.01
N GLY A 848 18.44 13.09 7.75
CA GLY A 848 18.44 12.93 9.21
C GLY A 848 18.45 14.25 9.98
N THR A 849 18.72 14.16 11.28
CA THR A 849 18.85 15.32 12.18
C THR A 849 20.16 15.28 12.96
N SER A 850 20.32 16.11 13.99
CA SER A 850 21.51 16.10 14.86
C SER A 850 21.37 15.10 16.02
N ALA A 851 20.82 13.92 15.77
CA ALA A 851 20.53 12.91 16.77
C ALA A 851 20.65 11.50 16.19
N SER A 852 21.13 10.54 16.99
CA SER A 852 21.29 9.14 16.61
C SER A 852 19.98 8.51 16.13
N GLU A 853 19.97 8.08 14.87
CA GLU A 853 18.81 7.67 14.10
C GLU A 853 19.00 6.30 13.41
N THR A 854 17.92 5.73 12.89
CA THR A 854 17.98 4.50 12.11
C THR A 854 17.14 4.67 10.85
N PHE A 855 17.77 4.41 9.70
CA PHE A 855 17.19 4.45 8.37
C PHE A 855 17.07 3.01 7.90
N SER A 856 15.85 2.49 7.81
CA SER A 856 15.58 1.12 7.36
C SER A 856 14.14 1.00 6.88
N PRO A 857 13.76 -0.02 6.08
CA PRO A 857 12.38 -0.17 5.59
C PRO A 857 11.32 -0.27 6.70
N SER A 858 11.74 -0.65 7.91
CA SER A 858 10.89 -0.78 9.10
C SER A 858 10.88 0.44 10.02
N ALA A 859 11.76 1.42 9.81
CA ALA A 859 11.89 2.61 10.65
C ALA A 859 10.85 3.70 10.33
N SER A 860 10.95 4.84 11.04
CA SER A 860 10.20 6.06 10.71
C SER A 860 10.78 6.81 9.50
N ARG A 861 12.09 6.68 9.26
CA ARG A 861 12.76 7.07 8.01
C ARG A 861 13.02 5.81 7.20
N ARG A 862 12.21 5.60 6.15
CA ARG A 862 12.19 4.36 5.40
C ARG A 862 13.04 4.47 4.15
N THR A 863 14.05 3.64 4.10
CA THR A 863 14.74 3.26 2.87
C THR A 863 13.90 2.28 2.05
N THR A 864 14.22 2.11 0.78
CA THR A 864 13.48 1.32 -0.22
C THR A 864 14.40 0.33 -0.94
N GLU A 865 13.87 -0.63 -1.71
CA GLU A 865 14.70 -1.56 -2.50
C GLU A 865 15.16 -0.93 -3.85
N GLY A 866 14.93 0.37 -4.04
CA GLY A 866 15.42 1.15 -5.17
C GLY A 866 16.44 2.20 -4.72
N ALA A 867 17.32 2.62 -5.65
CA ALA A 867 18.52 3.43 -5.38
C ALA A 867 18.29 4.69 -4.52
N ASP A 868 18.53 4.56 -3.22
CA ASP A 868 18.28 5.57 -2.20
C ASP A 868 19.42 6.61 -2.11
N SER A 869 19.12 7.76 -1.51
CA SER A 869 20.11 8.78 -1.18
C SER A 869 19.90 9.29 0.24
N VAL A 870 20.70 8.78 1.17
CA VAL A 870 20.57 9.04 2.61
C VAL A 870 21.66 9.99 3.10
N TYR A 871 21.25 11.06 3.77
CA TYR A 871 22.12 12.06 4.40
C TYR A 871 21.79 12.13 5.90
N ALA A 872 22.53 11.38 6.72
CA ALA A 872 22.16 11.14 8.12
C ALA A 872 22.46 12.32 9.06
N ARG A 873 23.55 13.05 8.82
CA ARG A 873 24.00 14.29 9.50
C ARG A 873 24.85 14.06 10.75
N GLU A 874 24.39 14.50 11.93
CA GLU A 874 25.22 14.47 13.15
C GLU A 874 24.56 13.50 14.13
N GLY A 875 25.18 12.37 14.44
CA GLY A 875 24.50 11.29 15.14
C GLY A 875 25.41 10.15 15.60
N HIS A 876 24.80 8.97 15.62
CA HIS A 876 25.47 7.67 15.70
C HIS A 876 24.50 6.73 15.01
N ASP A 877 24.49 6.83 13.69
CA ASP A 877 23.36 6.46 12.86
C ASP A 877 23.53 5.04 12.34
N THR A 878 22.41 4.39 12.03
CA THR A 878 22.42 3.06 11.41
C THR A 878 21.61 3.12 10.13
N ILE A 879 22.30 2.96 9.00
CA ILE A 879 21.73 3.12 7.67
C ILE A 879 21.72 1.75 6.99
N TYR A 880 20.53 1.31 6.57
CA TYR A 880 20.29 0.12 5.76
C TYR A 880 19.79 0.56 4.39
N GLY A 881 20.63 0.51 3.37
CA GLY A 881 20.26 0.80 1.99
C GLY A 881 19.24 -0.20 1.44
N VAL A 882 19.50 -1.48 1.69
CA VAL A 882 18.74 -2.70 1.29
C VAL A 882 18.94 -3.15 -0.15
N GLY A 883 18.29 -2.53 -1.13
CA GLY A 883 18.38 -2.91 -2.55
C GLY A 883 18.53 -1.68 -3.42
N GLY A 884 19.17 -1.84 -4.57
CA GLY A 884 19.44 -0.73 -5.50
C GLY A 884 20.85 -0.17 -5.39
N ASP A 885 21.23 0.75 -6.29
CA ASP A 885 22.56 1.36 -6.32
C ASP A 885 22.61 2.57 -5.36
N ASP A 886 22.86 2.33 -4.07
CA ASP A 886 22.61 3.33 -3.02
C ASP A 886 23.71 4.38 -2.83
N LEU A 887 23.32 5.54 -2.28
CA LEU A 887 24.20 6.62 -1.88
C LEU A 887 23.99 6.96 -0.40
N LEU A 888 24.84 6.39 0.48
CA LEU A 888 24.70 6.48 1.93
C LEU A 888 25.79 7.36 2.55
N TYR A 889 25.38 8.47 3.18
CA TYR A 889 26.25 9.38 3.94
C TYR A 889 25.87 9.35 5.43
N GLY A 890 26.80 8.92 6.29
CA GLY A 890 26.72 9.11 7.75
C GLY A 890 26.88 10.59 8.13
N GLU A 891 27.92 11.21 7.56
CA GLU A 891 28.37 12.60 7.76
C GLU A 891 29.15 12.84 9.07
N GLY A 892 28.58 12.61 10.25
CA GLY A 892 29.23 12.98 11.51
C GLY A 892 28.77 12.19 12.73
N GLY A 893 29.70 11.50 13.38
CA GLY A 893 29.40 10.54 14.44
C GLY A 893 30.09 9.22 14.18
N ASP A 894 29.91 8.25 15.08
CA ASP A 894 30.35 6.86 14.82
C ASP A 894 29.16 6.08 14.23
N ASP A 895 29.14 5.93 12.91
CA ASP A 895 27.98 5.45 12.16
C ASP A 895 28.13 3.98 11.69
N VAL A 896 27.01 3.33 11.38
CA VAL A 896 26.94 1.96 10.85
C VAL A 896 26.25 1.99 9.49
N LEU A 897 27.01 1.73 8.43
CA LEU A 897 26.53 1.74 7.05
C LEU A 897 26.45 0.31 6.52
N ILE A 898 25.24 -0.11 6.17
CA ILE A 898 24.95 -1.32 5.41
C ILE A 898 24.35 -0.82 4.10
N GLY A 899 25.02 -1.04 2.97
CA GLY A 899 24.43 -0.83 1.64
C GLY A 899 23.36 -1.89 1.43
N GLY A 900 23.69 -2.92 0.66
CA GLY A 900 22.88 -4.13 0.58
C GLY A 900 23.16 -4.85 -0.71
N ALA A 901 22.12 -5.07 -1.52
CA ALA A 901 22.24 -5.67 -2.84
C ALA A 901 22.23 -4.59 -3.94
N GLY A 902 23.42 -4.19 -4.40
CA GLY A 902 23.55 -3.13 -5.39
C GLY A 902 24.97 -2.88 -5.86
N VAL A 903 25.24 -1.65 -6.30
CA VAL A 903 26.58 -1.07 -6.43
C VAL A 903 26.63 0.22 -5.60
N ASP A 904 26.86 0.05 -4.31
CA ASP A 904 26.64 1.09 -3.32
C ASP A 904 27.81 2.05 -3.16
N ARG A 905 27.50 3.25 -2.66
CA ARG A 905 28.46 4.31 -2.37
C ARG A 905 28.32 4.72 -0.91
N LEU A 906 29.27 4.29 -0.10
CA LEU A 906 29.22 4.40 1.36
C LEU A 906 30.24 5.45 1.84
N SER A 907 29.79 6.50 2.51
CA SER A 907 30.64 7.53 3.11
C SER A 907 30.34 7.64 4.61
N GLY A 908 31.33 7.35 5.46
CA GLY A 908 31.17 7.44 6.91
C GLY A 908 31.17 8.90 7.37
N GLY A 909 32.26 9.62 7.10
CA GLY A 909 32.42 11.02 7.42
C GLY A 909 33.31 11.27 8.64
N LEU A 910 32.75 11.84 9.72
CA LEU A 910 33.47 12.28 10.90
C LEU A 910 33.23 11.42 12.16
N GLY A 911 33.69 10.18 12.16
CA GLY A 911 33.90 9.43 13.40
C GLY A 911 34.53 8.06 13.19
N ALA A 912 34.20 7.09 14.05
CA ALA A 912 34.74 5.73 14.01
C ALA A 912 33.76 4.76 13.34
N ASP A 913 33.65 4.87 12.02
CA ASP A 913 32.54 4.29 11.25
C ASP A 913 32.68 2.79 10.96
N LEU A 914 31.54 2.11 10.76
CA LEU A 914 31.47 0.67 10.52
C LEU A 914 30.71 0.35 9.22
N PHE A 915 31.46 -0.04 8.19
CA PHE A 915 30.92 -0.51 6.91
C PHE A 915 30.66 -2.02 6.99
N VAL A 916 29.41 -2.46 6.90
CA VAL A 916 29.01 -3.86 7.15
C VAL A 916 28.54 -4.53 5.87
N PHE A 917 29.13 -5.70 5.59
CA PHE A 917 28.69 -6.61 4.53
C PHE A 917 28.21 -7.90 5.18
N GLN A 918 26.96 -8.26 4.91
CA GLN A 918 26.25 -9.37 5.50
C GLN A 918 26.31 -10.64 4.63
N SER A 919 26.41 -10.49 3.31
CA SER A 919 26.58 -11.62 2.38
C SER A 919 27.65 -11.36 1.31
N VAL A 920 28.10 -12.44 0.64
CA VAL A 920 28.93 -12.31 -0.59
C VAL A 920 28.15 -11.70 -1.76
N GLY A 921 26.82 -11.72 -1.67
CA GLY A 921 25.92 -11.12 -2.64
C GLY A 921 25.78 -9.61 -2.48
N ASP A 922 26.34 -9.02 -1.43
CA ASP A 922 26.25 -7.57 -1.21
C ASP A 922 27.20 -6.86 -2.18
N SER A 923 28.48 -7.27 -2.18
CA SER A 923 29.57 -6.62 -2.95
C SER A 923 30.27 -7.61 -3.90
N ARG A 924 29.81 -7.69 -5.14
CA ARG A 924 30.14 -8.78 -6.08
C ARG A 924 31.32 -8.42 -7.00
N LEU A 925 31.95 -9.44 -7.60
CA LEU A 925 32.99 -9.19 -8.61
C LEU A 925 32.43 -8.46 -9.83
N GLY A 926 32.95 -7.27 -10.10
CA GLY A 926 32.52 -6.41 -11.21
C GLY A 926 31.29 -5.53 -10.93
N ALA A 927 30.64 -5.72 -9.77
CA ALA A 927 29.55 -4.91 -9.23
C ALA A 927 29.82 -4.78 -7.72
N ALA A 928 30.83 -3.97 -7.40
CA ALA A 928 31.47 -3.89 -6.09
C ALA A 928 31.28 -2.50 -5.48
N ASP A 929 30.90 -2.46 -4.21
CA ASP A 929 30.61 -1.23 -3.48
C ASP A 929 31.86 -0.42 -3.25
N LEU A 930 31.65 0.89 -3.17
CA LEU A 930 32.69 1.89 -3.01
C LEU A 930 32.53 2.62 -1.67
N ILE A 931 33.42 2.30 -0.74
CA ILE A 931 33.64 3.12 0.45
C ILE A 931 34.45 4.36 0.03
N THR A 932 33.88 5.57 0.19
CA THR A 932 34.42 6.80 -0.43
C THR A 932 35.45 7.57 0.40
N ASP A 933 35.50 7.36 1.73
CA ASP A 933 36.28 8.22 2.64
C ASP A 933 37.08 7.51 3.76
N PHE A 934 36.93 6.20 3.96
CA PHE A 934 37.57 5.38 5.03
C PHE A 934 38.88 5.93 5.67
N VAL A 935 38.80 6.42 6.91
CA VAL A 935 39.89 7.05 7.67
C VAL A 935 40.31 6.23 8.90
N ARG A 936 41.31 5.37 8.71
CA ARG A 936 41.96 4.55 9.77
C ARG A 936 42.40 5.28 11.05
N SER A 937 42.57 6.61 11.01
CA SER A 937 42.95 7.41 12.18
C SER A 937 41.77 7.94 13.01
N GLN A 938 40.53 7.89 12.48
CA GLN A 938 39.32 8.25 13.21
C GLN A 938 38.78 7.01 13.94
N GLY A 939 38.62 5.89 13.22
CA GLY A 939 38.43 4.58 13.85
C GLY A 939 37.92 3.47 12.93
N ASP A 940 37.75 3.79 11.65
CA ASP A 940 36.89 3.12 10.70
C ASP A 940 37.24 1.65 10.49
N ARG A 941 36.19 0.84 10.29
CA ARG A 941 36.29 -0.61 10.16
C ARG A 941 35.35 -1.19 9.13
N ILE A 942 35.78 -2.31 8.54
CA ILE A 942 34.97 -3.11 7.62
C ILE A 942 34.55 -4.40 8.34
N HIS A 943 33.26 -4.65 8.44
CA HIS A 943 32.69 -5.83 9.10
C HIS A 943 32.29 -6.89 8.09
N LEU A 944 32.91 -8.07 8.19
CA LEU A 944 32.71 -9.23 7.31
C LEU A 944 32.34 -10.50 8.11
N GLY A 945 32.29 -10.43 9.44
CA GLY A 945 32.00 -11.58 10.31
C GLY A 945 30.57 -12.13 10.21
N SER A 946 29.69 -11.47 9.46
CA SER A 946 28.36 -11.99 9.07
C SER A 946 28.41 -12.93 7.87
N ILE A 947 29.48 -12.89 7.07
CA ILE A 947 29.66 -13.74 5.88
C ILE A 947 30.32 -15.05 6.32
N ASP A 948 29.71 -16.19 5.99
CA ASP A 948 30.38 -17.49 6.14
C ASP A 948 31.56 -17.58 5.16
N ALA A 949 32.77 -17.48 5.71
CA ALA A 949 33.99 -17.54 4.94
C ALA A 949 34.32 -18.97 4.44
N ASN A 950 33.56 -20.02 4.79
CA ASN A 950 33.85 -21.38 4.30
C ASN A 950 32.59 -22.23 4.04
N THR A 951 32.00 -21.99 2.88
CA THR A 951 30.81 -22.69 2.33
C THR A 951 30.88 -24.22 2.26
N LYS A 952 32.03 -24.84 2.55
CA LYS A 952 32.24 -26.31 2.59
C LYS A 952 32.06 -26.93 3.99
N LEU A 953 31.83 -26.12 5.00
CA LEU A 953 31.58 -26.53 6.39
C LEU A 953 30.23 -25.95 6.86
N SER A 954 29.84 -26.23 8.10
CA SER A 954 28.53 -25.85 8.64
C SER A 954 28.65 -24.83 9.77
N GLY A 955 27.86 -23.75 9.69
CA GLY A 955 27.92 -22.59 10.58
C GLY A 955 28.87 -21.53 10.03
N ASP A 956 28.96 -20.37 10.69
CA ASP A 956 29.64 -19.20 10.12
C ASP A 956 31.14 -19.25 10.42
N GLN A 957 32.01 -19.22 9.40
CA GLN A 957 33.46 -19.16 9.58
C GLN A 957 34.01 -17.75 9.41
N ALA A 958 34.93 -17.39 10.31
CA ALA A 958 35.70 -16.16 10.21
C ALA A 958 36.71 -16.19 9.05
N PHE A 959 36.83 -15.07 8.34
CA PHE A 959 37.89 -14.87 7.35
C PHE A 959 39.28 -14.81 7.99
N LYS A 960 40.29 -15.25 7.25
CA LYS A 960 41.70 -15.09 7.58
C LYS A 960 42.36 -14.07 6.65
N PHE A 961 42.70 -12.90 7.21
CA PHE A 961 43.46 -11.89 6.49
C PHE A 961 44.89 -12.36 6.14
N ILE A 962 45.24 -12.34 4.85
CA ILE A 962 46.57 -12.72 4.32
C ILE A 962 47.36 -11.54 3.74
N GLY A 963 46.85 -10.30 3.89
CA GLY A 963 47.49 -9.10 3.34
C GLY A 963 47.44 -9.09 1.81
N SER A 964 48.55 -8.76 1.15
CA SER A 964 48.64 -8.71 -0.32
C SER A 964 49.08 -10.02 -0.99
N GLN A 965 49.05 -11.14 -0.26
CA GLN A 965 49.39 -12.46 -0.81
C GLN A 965 48.27 -12.99 -1.73
N SER A 966 48.64 -13.80 -2.72
CA SER A 966 47.66 -14.54 -3.53
C SER A 966 46.97 -15.61 -2.70
N PHE A 967 45.70 -15.88 -3.02
CA PHE A 967 44.95 -16.98 -2.43
C PHE A 967 45.66 -18.32 -2.62
N THR A 968 45.55 -19.21 -1.64
CA THR A 968 46.20 -20.52 -1.63
C THR A 968 45.23 -21.67 -1.87
N SER A 969 44.12 -21.41 -2.58
CA SER A 969 42.98 -22.33 -2.75
C SER A 969 42.56 -22.95 -1.40
N THR A 970 42.34 -22.08 -0.43
CA THR A 970 41.95 -22.42 0.94
C THR A 970 40.80 -21.50 1.28
N PRO A 971 39.60 -22.03 1.56
CA PRO A 971 38.43 -21.18 1.82
C PRO A 971 38.67 -20.33 3.05
N GLY A 972 38.04 -19.15 3.05
CA GLY A 972 38.08 -18.17 4.11
C GLY A 972 39.35 -17.35 4.11
N GLN A 973 39.86 -16.99 2.93
CA GLN A 973 40.97 -16.05 2.80
C GLN A 973 40.48 -14.67 2.38
N LEU A 974 41.00 -13.65 3.07
CA LEU A 974 40.75 -12.25 2.76
C LEU A 974 42.08 -11.58 2.40
N ARG A 975 42.14 -10.93 1.25
CA ARG A 975 43.34 -10.24 0.76
C ARG A 975 43.03 -8.81 0.31
N VAL A 976 44.09 -8.02 0.14
CA VAL A 976 44.00 -6.65 -0.39
C VAL A 976 44.97 -6.44 -1.55
N GLU A 977 44.59 -5.54 -2.46
CA GLU A 977 45.43 -5.05 -3.55
C GLU A 977 45.21 -3.55 -3.74
N THR A 978 46.28 -2.77 -3.92
CA THR A 978 46.17 -1.34 -4.20
C THR A 978 46.50 -1.10 -5.67
N SER A 979 45.51 -0.70 -6.47
CA SER A 979 45.63 -0.49 -7.91
C SER A 979 44.76 0.67 -8.37
N GLY A 980 45.15 1.36 -9.45
CA GLY A 980 44.38 2.49 -10.01
C GLY A 980 44.23 3.73 -9.11
N GLY A 981 44.78 3.72 -7.89
CA GLY A 981 44.61 4.76 -6.88
C GLY A 981 43.73 4.34 -5.69
N ASN A 982 43.04 3.20 -5.78
CA ASN A 982 42.17 2.65 -4.73
C ASN A 982 42.79 1.40 -4.08
N THR A 983 42.27 1.01 -2.92
CA THR A 983 42.54 -0.29 -2.28
C THR A 983 41.30 -1.17 -2.43
N THR A 984 41.46 -2.31 -3.10
CA THR A 984 40.42 -3.33 -3.27
C THR A 984 40.64 -4.47 -2.30
N ILE A 985 39.58 -4.89 -1.63
CA ILE A 985 39.51 -6.05 -0.75
C ILE A 985 38.87 -7.20 -1.54
N TYR A 986 39.42 -8.41 -1.41
CA TYR A 986 38.89 -9.62 -2.06
C TYR A 986 38.77 -10.76 -1.05
N GLY A 987 37.65 -11.49 -1.08
CA GLY A 987 37.41 -12.71 -0.30
C GLY A 987 37.26 -13.96 -1.17
N ASP A 988 37.84 -15.08 -0.74
CA ASP A 988 37.70 -16.44 -1.31
C ASP A 988 36.97 -17.30 -0.26
N VAL A 989 35.71 -17.67 -0.50
CA VAL A 989 34.84 -18.42 0.45
C VAL A 989 34.60 -19.87 0.05
N ASP A 990 34.75 -20.23 -1.23
CA ASP A 990 34.68 -21.61 -1.68
C ASP A 990 36.05 -22.30 -1.67
N GLY A 991 37.17 -21.57 -1.65
CA GLY A 991 38.53 -22.10 -1.66
C GLY A 991 39.04 -22.49 -3.06
N ASN A 992 38.45 -21.98 -4.14
CA ASN A 992 38.88 -22.24 -5.51
C ASN A 992 40.16 -21.46 -5.88
N GLY A 993 40.49 -20.38 -5.15
CA GLY A 993 41.67 -19.54 -5.36
C GLY A 993 41.43 -18.30 -6.24
N LEU A 994 40.18 -18.05 -6.63
CA LEU A 994 39.67 -16.79 -7.16
C LEU A 994 38.96 -16.03 -6.03
N ALA A 995 38.48 -14.81 -6.31
CA ALA A 995 37.63 -14.09 -5.38
C ALA A 995 36.15 -14.38 -5.67
N ASP A 996 35.35 -14.48 -4.61
CA ASP A 996 33.89 -14.57 -4.62
C ASP A 996 33.25 -13.23 -4.19
N LEU A 997 33.97 -12.45 -3.38
CA LEU A 997 33.60 -11.12 -2.86
C LEU A 997 34.63 -10.06 -3.32
N GLN A 998 34.17 -8.86 -3.67
CA GLN A 998 35.02 -7.70 -4.00
C GLN A 998 34.45 -6.42 -3.38
N ILE A 999 35.25 -5.69 -2.60
CA ILE A 999 34.88 -4.37 -2.03
C ILE A 999 35.95 -3.34 -2.40
N VAL A 1000 35.59 -2.10 -2.69
CA VAL A 1000 36.54 -1.03 -3.04
C VAL A 1000 36.55 0.06 -1.97
N ALA A 1001 37.73 0.40 -1.45
CA ALA A 1001 37.94 1.60 -0.66
C ALA A 1001 38.70 2.65 -1.49
N GLN A 1002 38.16 3.86 -1.57
CA GLN A 1002 38.73 4.95 -2.35
C GLN A 1002 40.06 5.43 -1.74
N GLY A 1003 41.10 5.56 -2.57
CA GLY A 1003 42.45 5.95 -2.11
C GLY A 1003 43.38 4.79 -1.75
N GLN A 1004 44.67 5.10 -1.60
CA GLN A 1004 45.72 4.10 -1.34
C GLN A 1004 45.84 3.76 0.15
N ILE A 1005 44.83 3.06 0.69
CA ILE A 1005 44.71 2.77 2.11
C ILE A 1005 45.51 1.51 2.47
N PRO A 1006 46.50 1.57 3.39
CA PRO A 1006 47.27 0.41 3.81
C PRO A 1006 46.53 -0.37 4.89
N LEU A 1007 45.51 -1.14 4.48
CA LEU A 1007 44.68 -1.94 5.38
C LEU A 1007 45.46 -3.07 6.08
N MET A 1008 45.16 -3.31 7.34
CA MET A 1008 45.71 -4.37 8.19
C MET A 1008 44.61 -5.13 8.93
N SER A 1009 44.93 -6.29 9.51
CA SER A 1009 43.95 -7.21 10.12
C SER A 1009 43.08 -6.61 11.24
N SER A 1010 43.47 -5.48 11.84
CA SER A 1010 42.66 -4.80 12.88
C SER A 1010 41.63 -3.82 12.31
N ASP A 1011 41.72 -3.48 11.03
CA ASP A 1011 40.78 -2.61 10.33
C ASP A 1011 39.53 -3.39 9.87
N PHE A 1012 39.53 -4.70 10.13
CA PHE A 1012 38.41 -5.59 9.85
C PHE A 1012 37.83 -6.17 11.16
N ILE A 1013 36.53 -6.49 11.12
CA ILE A 1013 35.88 -7.42 12.05
C ILE A 1013 35.56 -8.69 11.26
N LEU A 1014 36.21 -9.80 11.62
CA LEU A 1014 36.24 -11.08 10.90
C LEU A 1014 35.77 -12.23 11.80
#